data_AF-A0A7W4EYZ5-F1
#
_entry.id   AF-A0A7W4EYZ5-F1
#
_cell.length_a   1.000
_cell.length_b   1.000
_cell.length_c   1.000
_cell.angle_alpha   90.00
_cell.angle_beta   90.00
_cell.angle_gamma   90.00
#
_symmetry.space_group_name_H-M   'P 1'
#
loop_
_entity.id
_entity.type
_entity.pdbx_description
1 polymer ?
#
loop_
_entity_poly.entity_id
_entity_poly.type
_entity_poly.pdbx_seq_one_letter_code
_entity_poly.pdbx_strand_id
1 'polypeptide(L)'
;MQILQDHLNELEFPKLLEEITPYAYSPRVAEKISNIQPLPQKEAEFLLKKTSEYLSSYESENFIPFDEYEDIEEPLKLMFIENFRLEASAFLRIRKITEQIGKLQSFFPKFSENFPNLEEEIKNLEFRKEIIDKILAVFNRFGEVKNEASPLLKEIRESISIAKKNIQENFNKSLNHYAQQDFLDEIRESTIEDQRVLAVKSGFKKRVSGRVLGVSKTGSITYIQPDSVVRHYHQLRESEEEQKKEVDRILRKLTSEIAEFHSQLSDYQEYLYNLDITRAKAKFAEKINGVLPKINTHKTLKLIDAYHPLLWLRNTRENKAIYPQTLQLSEQNRIICISGPNAGGKSITLKTLGLLQLMIQSGILVPVHPRSEMFFFDKLMTDIGDNQSIENHLSTYSSRLKKMSRIVRETDENTLLLIDEFGTGSDPELGGALAEAFLEFFYEKESFAVITTHYTNIKLVVERLAHAQNAAMLFDEETLEPMYKLEVGQAGSSFTFEVAEKNNIPRFIIHSAKKKIERDVVNLDKTIVKLQQEKFEVEKLKSDLTEKRELTQNKRDNLQKLNEQLQQKLYNFQKLYEEEHRKLQFGTRIQSFIDDYTKGKSRKDIVKDFIKILEQEKFRKNQNTEKIEAEKLKVVKRKVTQELKKESVIQTITETQEKIQERERKERALWLKVGQRVRIIGSTSIGTIEKIDSKTNKATINYGLFKTQISTDELERV
;
A
#
# COMPACT_ATOMS: atom_id res chain seq x y z
N MET A 1 -17.99 -9.52 5.51
CA MET A 1 -17.80 -10.76 4.72
C MET A 1 -18.13 -11.97 5.57
N GLN A 2 -18.81 -12.98 5.03
CA GLN A 2 -18.99 -14.26 5.70
C GLN A 2 -17.73 -15.11 5.54
N ILE A 3 -17.06 -15.39 6.64
CA ILE A 3 -15.89 -16.28 6.68
C ILE A 3 -15.88 -17.06 7.99
N LEU A 4 -15.37 -18.28 7.94
CA LEU A 4 -15.24 -19.16 9.09
C LEU A 4 -13.86 -19.03 9.72
N GLN A 5 -13.78 -19.32 11.02
CA GLN A 5 -12.51 -19.32 11.73
C GLN A 5 -11.49 -20.28 11.09
N ASP A 6 -11.94 -21.43 10.60
CA ASP A 6 -11.08 -22.40 9.91
C ASP A 6 -10.44 -21.79 8.66
N HIS A 7 -11.19 -21.03 7.85
CA HIS A 7 -10.65 -20.37 6.66
C HIS A 7 -9.66 -19.25 7.01
N LEU A 8 -9.88 -18.52 8.11
CA LEU A 8 -8.93 -17.52 8.61
C LEU A 8 -7.60 -18.19 9.02
N ASN A 9 -7.68 -19.36 9.65
CA ASN A 9 -6.51 -20.14 10.06
C ASN A 9 -5.74 -20.69 8.85
N GLU A 10 -6.44 -21.22 7.85
CA GLU A 10 -5.85 -21.74 6.60
C GLU A 10 -5.08 -20.65 5.84
N LEU A 11 -5.59 -19.41 5.86
CA LEU A 11 -4.95 -18.23 5.27
C LEU A 11 -3.94 -17.53 6.19
N GLU A 12 -3.71 -18.05 7.39
CA GLU A 12 -2.74 -17.52 8.36
C GLU A 12 -3.04 -16.07 8.80
N PHE A 13 -4.31 -15.67 8.76
CA PHE A 13 -4.74 -14.32 9.14
C PHE A 13 -4.45 -13.99 10.62
N PRO A 14 -4.68 -14.90 11.59
CA PRO A 14 -4.30 -14.64 12.99
C PRO A 14 -2.80 -14.36 13.16
N LYS A 15 -1.94 -15.08 12.44
CA LYS A 15 -0.48 -14.84 12.46
C LYS A 15 -0.13 -13.46 11.89
N LEU A 16 -0.88 -12.98 10.91
CA LEU A 16 -0.73 -11.62 10.40
C LEU A 16 -1.10 -10.59 11.47
N LEU A 17 -2.19 -10.80 12.21
CA LEU A 17 -2.57 -9.92 13.31
C LEU A 17 -1.53 -9.92 14.44
N GLU A 18 -0.92 -11.06 14.76
CA GLU A 18 0.19 -11.18 15.72
C GLU A 18 1.41 -10.33 15.32
N GLU A 19 1.68 -10.11 14.04
CA GLU A 19 2.76 -9.21 13.59
C GLU A 19 2.37 -7.72 13.70
N ILE A 20 1.08 -7.40 13.85
CA ILE A 20 0.58 -6.02 14.06
C ILE A 20 0.49 -5.68 15.55
N THR A 21 0.11 -6.65 16.39
CA THR A 21 -0.09 -6.49 17.84
C THR A 21 1.06 -5.77 18.58
N PRO A 22 2.35 -6.03 18.30
CA PRO A 22 3.46 -5.33 18.94
C PRO A 22 3.51 -3.82 18.69
N TYR A 23 2.77 -3.32 17.70
CA TYR A 23 2.66 -1.89 17.43
C TYR A 23 1.55 -1.20 18.23
N ALA A 24 0.79 -1.89 19.07
CA ALA A 24 -0.16 -1.25 19.98
C ALA A 24 0.55 -0.54 21.14
N TYR A 25 0.07 0.63 21.59
CA TYR A 25 0.57 1.25 22.82
C TYR A 25 -0.11 0.68 24.08
N SER A 26 -1.39 0.28 24.00
CA SER A 26 -2.14 -0.29 25.14
C SER A 26 -2.40 -1.79 24.97
N PRO A 27 -2.39 -2.59 26.06
CA PRO A 27 -2.82 -3.99 26.04
C PRO A 27 -4.23 -4.20 25.49
N ARG A 28 -5.15 -3.26 25.72
CA ARG A 28 -6.52 -3.33 25.19
C ARG A 28 -6.56 -3.16 23.67
N VAL A 29 -5.68 -2.32 23.13
CA VAL A 29 -5.52 -2.15 21.68
C VAL A 29 -4.89 -3.41 21.06
N ALA A 30 -3.89 -3.99 21.72
CA ALA A 30 -3.30 -5.26 21.33
C ALA A 30 -4.38 -6.36 21.21
N GLU A 31 -5.27 -6.48 22.20
CA GLU A 31 -6.40 -7.41 22.17
C GLU A 31 -7.39 -7.09 21.04
N LYS A 32 -7.76 -5.81 20.84
CA LYS A 32 -8.63 -5.39 19.73
C LYS A 32 -8.02 -5.77 18.37
N ILE A 33 -6.69 -5.62 18.20
CA ILE A 33 -5.98 -5.98 16.96
C ILE A 33 -6.01 -7.49 16.72
N SER A 34 -5.73 -8.30 17.74
CA SER A 34 -5.74 -9.77 17.61
C SER A 34 -7.12 -10.34 17.28
N ASN A 35 -8.19 -9.60 17.56
CA ASN A 35 -9.57 -9.98 17.28
C ASN A 35 -10.18 -9.27 16.06
N ILE A 36 -9.38 -8.59 15.23
CA ILE A 36 -9.87 -7.95 14.00
C ILE A 36 -10.52 -9.01 13.10
N GLN A 37 -11.68 -8.65 12.55
CA GLN A 37 -12.43 -9.47 11.61
C GLN A 37 -12.78 -8.65 10.35
N PRO A 38 -13.00 -9.32 9.20
CA PRO A 38 -13.43 -8.64 7.97
C PRO A 38 -14.78 -7.93 8.11
N LEU A 39 -14.80 -6.64 7.79
CA LEU A 39 -15.92 -5.72 7.97
C LEU A 39 -16.77 -5.58 6.70
N PRO A 40 -17.95 -4.93 6.78
CA PRO A 40 -18.68 -4.46 5.61
C PRO A 40 -17.87 -3.47 4.77
N GLN A 41 -18.15 -3.41 3.46
CA GLN A 41 -17.38 -2.62 2.50
C GLN A 41 -17.17 -1.15 2.92
N LYS A 42 -18.23 -0.44 3.31
CA LYS A 42 -18.15 0.98 3.67
C LYS A 42 -17.22 1.25 4.86
N GLU A 43 -17.31 0.40 5.89
CA GLU A 43 -16.48 0.53 7.08
C GLU A 43 -15.02 0.20 6.78
N ALA A 44 -14.77 -0.89 6.05
CA ALA A 44 -13.43 -1.28 5.63
C ALA A 44 -12.76 -0.21 4.75
N GLU A 45 -13.49 0.34 3.76
CA GLU A 45 -12.99 1.43 2.92
C GLU A 45 -12.63 2.68 3.72
N PHE A 46 -13.45 3.05 4.71
CA PHE A 46 -13.16 4.16 5.60
C PHE A 46 -11.89 3.90 6.42
N LEU A 47 -11.76 2.71 7.03
CA LEU A 47 -10.57 2.34 7.78
C LEU A 47 -9.30 2.27 6.90
N LEU A 48 -9.43 1.79 5.66
CA LEU A 48 -8.33 1.77 4.69
C LEU A 48 -7.84 3.18 4.37
N LYS A 49 -8.77 4.13 4.13
CA LYS A 49 -8.43 5.53 3.88
C LYS A 49 -7.72 6.15 5.09
N LYS A 50 -8.25 5.96 6.31
CA LYS A 50 -7.58 6.43 7.53
C LYS A 50 -6.17 5.85 7.69
N THR A 51 -6.01 4.56 7.43
CA THR A 51 -4.70 3.89 7.53
C THR A 51 -3.73 4.43 6.48
N SER A 52 -4.21 4.70 5.25
CA SER A 52 -3.42 5.32 4.18
C SER A 52 -3.03 6.76 4.50
N GLU A 53 -3.95 7.55 5.05
CA GLU A 53 -3.67 8.91 5.53
C GLU A 53 -2.61 8.88 6.62
N TYR A 54 -2.76 8.00 7.61
CA TYR A 54 -1.77 7.86 8.68
C TYR A 54 -0.41 7.43 8.12
N LEU A 55 -0.36 6.44 7.21
CA LEU A 55 0.88 6.00 6.56
C LEU A 55 1.58 7.16 5.84
N SER A 56 0.83 8.02 5.13
CA SER A 56 1.40 9.17 4.43
C SER A 56 2.06 10.20 5.38
N SER A 57 1.69 10.20 6.67
CA SER A 57 2.37 11.04 7.68
C SER A 57 3.80 10.57 8.00
N TYR A 58 4.16 9.32 7.70
CA TYR A 58 5.54 8.83 7.84
C TYR A 58 6.40 9.16 6.61
N GLU A 59 5.78 9.28 5.44
CA GLU A 59 6.45 9.61 4.19
C GLU A 59 6.64 11.12 4.00
N SER A 60 5.76 11.92 4.59
CA SER A 60 5.84 13.39 4.59
C SER A 60 6.53 13.93 5.83
N GLU A 61 7.01 15.18 5.79
CA GLU A 61 7.54 15.87 6.98
C GLU A 61 6.45 16.22 8.02
N ASN A 62 5.17 15.87 7.75
CA ASN A 62 4.00 16.20 8.56
C ASN A 62 3.60 15.04 9.48
N PHE A 63 4.48 14.70 10.42
CA PHE A 63 4.23 13.61 11.37
C PHE A 63 3.03 13.94 12.29
N ILE A 64 2.06 13.02 12.39
CA ILE A 64 0.92 13.16 13.29
C ILE A 64 1.44 13.15 14.74
N PRO A 65 1.15 14.18 15.57
CA PRO A 65 1.67 14.30 16.94
C PRO A 65 0.93 13.36 17.92
N PHE A 66 1.14 12.05 17.74
CA PHE A 66 0.53 10.99 18.51
C PHE A 66 1.60 10.17 19.26
N ASP A 67 1.77 10.54 20.53
CA ASP A 67 2.71 9.93 21.47
C ASP A 67 2.11 8.68 22.15
N GLU A 68 2.97 7.88 22.78
CA GLU A 68 2.54 6.76 23.64
C GLU A 68 1.71 7.26 24.83
N TYR A 69 0.63 6.54 25.13
CA TYR A 69 -0.32 6.88 26.19
C TYR A 69 -0.61 5.66 27.06
N GLU A 70 -1.03 5.93 28.29
CA GLU A 70 -1.51 4.92 29.23
C GLU A 70 -3.02 5.08 29.34
N ASP A 71 -3.75 3.96 29.34
CA ASP A 71 -5.20 4.01 29.47
C ASP A 71 -5.67 4.48 30.87
N ILE A 72 -6.90 4.96 30.87
CA ILE A 72 -7.64 5.49 32.02
C ILE A 72 -8.91 4.66 32.31
N GLU A 73 -8.99 3.41 31.84
CA GLU A 73 -10.17 2.57 32.01
C GLU A 73 -10.48 2.29 33.49
N GLU A 74 -9.45 1.96 34.27
CA GLU A 74 -9.60 1.80 35.72
C GLU A 74 -10.05 3.11 36.40
N PRO A 75 -9.38 4.27 36.18
CA PRO A 75 -9.86 5.55 36.66
C PRO A 75 -11.32 5.87 36.31
N LEU A 76 -11.74 5.61 35.07
CA LEU A 76 -13.12 5.83 34.60
C LEU A 76 -14.14 4.99 35.37
N LYS A 77 -13.81 3.72 35.67
CA LYS A 77 -14.69 2.85 36.47
C LYS A 77 -14.78 3.29 37.93
N LEU A 78 -13.66 3.72 38.51
CA LEU A 78 -13.56 4.03 39.94
C LEU A 78 -14.08 5.42 40.31
N MET A 79 -14.06 6.40 39.38
CA MET A 79 -14.43 7.79 39.69
C MET A 79 -15.91 7.98 40.06
N PHE A 80 -16.80 7.03 39.73
CA PHE A 80 -18.21 7.05 40.15
C PHE A 80 -18.45 6.51 41.56
N ILE A 81 -17.47 5.82 42.15
CA ILE A 81 -17.62 5.31 43.50
C ILE A 81 -17.63 6.52 44.45
N GLU A 82 -18.70 6.64 45.23
CA GLU A 82 -18.87 7.75 46.15
C GLU A 82 -17.70 7.79 47.14
N ASN A 83 -17.12 8.97 47.34
CA ASN A 83 -15.92 9.15 48.16
C ASN A 83 -14.74 8.28 47.70
N PHE A 84 -14.60 7.96 46.42
CA PHE A 84 -13.38 7.38 45.91
C PHE A 84 -12.28 8.44 45.76
N ARG A 85 -11.03 8.00 45.87
CA ARG A 85 -9.85 8.85 45.63
C ARG A 85 -9.01 8.21 44.54
N LEU A 86 -8.86 8.93 43.42
CA LEU A 86 -7.87 8.58 42.43
C LEU A 86 -6.44 8.91 42.92
N GLU A 87 -5.49 8.08 42.52
CA GLU A 87 -4.07 8.33 42.76
C GLU A 87 -3.53 9.44 41.84
N ALA A 88 -2.40 10.04 42.23
CA ALA A 88 -1.75 11.10 41.45
C ALA A 88 -1.41 10.64 40.02
N SER A 89 -0.96 9.39 39.86
CA SER A 89 -0.66 8.77 38.57
C SER A 89 -1.87 8.77 37.62
N ALA A 90 -3.07 8.49 38.14
CA ALA A 90 -4.30 8.49 37.35
C ALA A 90 -4.62 9.88 36.78
N PHE A 91 -4.49 10.94 37.57
CA PHE A 91 -4.70 12.31 37.08
C PHE A 91 -3.68 12.71 36.01
N LEU A 92 -2.42 12.28 36.14
CA LEU A 92 -1.42 12.55 35.10
C LEU A 92 -1.74 11.83 33.79
N ARG A 93 -2.25 10.58 33.86
CA ARG A 93 -2.73 9.85 32.67
C ARG A 93 -3.91 10.57 32.00
N ILE A 94 -4.91 10.98 32.78
CA ILE A 94 -6.06 11.77 32.30
C ILE A 94 -5.60 13.07 31.63
N ARG A 95 -4.64 13.77 32.23
CA ARG A 95 -4.07 15.00 31.66
C ARG A 95 -3.38 14.74 30.33
N LYS A 96 -2.52 13.72 30.24
CA LYS A 96 -1.80 13.35 29.02
C LYS A 96 -2.76 13.04 27.87
N ILE A 97 -3.77 12.21 28.09
CA ILE A 97 -4.81 11.89 27.09
C ILE A 97 -5.51 13.15 26.62
N THR A 98 -5.92 14.01 27.56
CA THR A 98 -6.62 15.26 27.21
C THR A 98 -5.73 16.22 26.42
N GLU A 99 -4.47 16.40 26.83
CA GLU A 99 -3.47 17.19 26.10
C GLU A 99 -3.27 16.67 24.67
N GLN A 100 -3.21 15.35 24.51
CA GLN A 100 -3.04 14.69 23.21
C GLN A 100 -4.21 14.95 22.26
N ILE A 101 -5.45 14.88 22.76
CA ILE A 101 -6.64 15.28 21.99
C ILE A 101 -6.53 16.73 21.52
N GLY A 102 -6.16 17.65 22.42
CA GLY A 102 -5.98 19.07 22.06
C GLY A 102 -4.90 19.29 20.99
N LYS A 103 -3.76 18.58 21.08
CA LYS A 103 -2.71 18.61 20.06
C LYS A 103 -3.25 18.15 18.70
N LEU A 104 -3.92 17.00 18.66
CA LEU A 104 -4.47 16.41 17.43
C LEU A 104 -5.54 17.33 16.80
N GLN A 105 -6.44 17.89 17.62
CA GLN A 105 -7.51 18.77 17.15
C GLN A 105 -6.98 20.10 16.60
N SER A 106 -5.80 20.54 17.06
CA SER A 106 -5.08 21.69 16.48
C SER A 106 -4.24 21.34 15.24
N PHE A 107 -3.92 20.07 15.05
CA PHE A 107 -3.05 19.57 13.97
C PHE A 107 -3.84 19.29 12.70
N PHE A 108 -4.88 18.45 12.77
CA PHE A 108 -5.61 17.99 11.59
C PHE A 108 -6.19 19.13 10.71
N PRO A 109 -6.78 20.21 11.27
CA PRO A 109 -7.29 21.32 10.45
C PRO A 109 -6.22 22.09 9.66
N LYS A 110 -4.93 21.96 10.00
CA LYS A 110 -3.83 22.58 9.24
C LYS A 110 -3.46 21.77 8.00
N PHE A 111 -3.87 20.50 7.96
CA PHE A 111 -3.50 19.51 6.95
C PHE A 111 -4.75 18.78 6.41
N SER A 112 -5.89 19.48 6.33
CA SER A 112 -7.18 18.95 5.88
C SER A 112 -7.12 18.29 4.50
N GLU A 113 -6.25 18.78 3.61
CA GLU A 113 -6.05 18.17 2.28
C GLU A 113 -5.38 16.80 2.36
N ASN A 114 -4.50 16.59 3.34
CA ASN A 114 -3.74 15.36 3.54
C ASN A 114 -4.48 14.33 4.40
N PHE A 115 -5.23 14.79 5.41
CA PHE A 115 -5.86 13.93 6.43
C PHE A 115 -7.38 14.17 6.60
N PRO A 116 -8.19 14.18 5.52
CA PRO A 116 -9.60 14.53 5.62
C PRO A 116 -10.43 13.54 6.47
N ASN A 117 -10.18 12.23 6.37
CA ASN A 117 -10.96 11.24 7.12
C ASN A 117 -10.58 11.23 8.61
N LEU A 118 -9.30 11.43 8.93
CA LEU A 118 -8.86 11.59 10.32
C LEU A 118 -9.35 12.90 10.95
N GLU A 119 -9.45 13.99 10.17
CA GLU A 119 -10.03 15.25 10.64
C GLU A 119 -11.52 15.09 10.97
N GLU A 120 -12.29 14.43 10.11
CA GLU A 120 -13.72 14.24 10.32
C GLU A 120 -14.03 13.50 11.64
N GLU A 121 -13.21 12.52 12.01
CA GLU A 121 -13.36 11.73 13.24
C GLU A 121 -13.11 12.58 14.49
N ILE A 122 -12.06 13.41 14.50
CA ILE A 122 -11.73 14.25 15.68
C ILE A 122 -12.61 15.50 15.80
N LYS A 123 -13.16 15.99 14.69
CA LYS A 123 -13.96 17.22 14.66
C LYS A 123 -15.20 17.15 15.55
N ASN A 124 -15.75 15.94 15.72
CA ASN A 124 -16.94 15.71 16.53
C ASN A 124 -16.65 15.60 18.03
N LEU A 125 -15.38 15.52 18.45
CA LEU A 125 -15.01 15.44 19.86
C LEU A 125 -15.05 16.81 20.54
N GLU A 126 -15.87 16.93 21.59
CA GLU A 126 -15.94 18.13 22.41
C GLU A 126 -14.71 18.24 23.32
N PHE A 127 -13.75 19.10 22.97
CA PHE A 127 -12.54 19.29 23.78
C PHE A 127 -12.77 20.22 24.97
N ARG A 128 -12.37 19.74 26.16
CA ARG A 128 -12.53 20.44 27.45
C ARG A 128 -11.19 20.73 28.10
N LYS A 129 -10.64 21.91 27.83
CA LYS A 129 -9.39 22.41 28.43
C LYS A 129 -9.46 22.49 29.97
N GLU A 130 -10.66 22.68 30.52
CA GLU A 130 -10.96 22.74 31.95
C GLU A 130 -10.37 21.56 32.74
N ILE A 131 -10.35 20.36 32.13
CA ILE A 131 -9.76 19.14 32.72
C ILE A 131 -8.27 19.35 33.00
N ILE A 132 -7.53 19.88 32.02
CA ILE A 132 -6.10 20.13 32.12
C ILE A 132 -5.84 21.20 33.18
N ASP A 133 -6.60 22.29 33.15
CA ASP A 133 -6.43 23.42 34.07
C ASP A 133 -6.69 23.00 35.54
N LYS A 134 -7.72 22.19 35.80
CA LYS A 134 -8.01 21.61 37.12
C LYS A 134 -6.88 20.73 37.64
N ILE A 135 -6.31 19.87 36.79
CA ILE A 135 -5.20 18.98 37.17
C ILE A 135 -3.92 19.80 37.41
N LEU A 136 -3.62 20.77 36.56
CA LEU A 136 -2.44 21.65 36.72
C LEU A 136 -2.54 22.58 37.93
N ALA A 137 -3.75 22.92 38.39
CA ALA A 137 -3.93 23.66 39.64
C ALA A 137 -3.44 22.84 40.86
N VAL A 138 -3.63 21.53 40.84
CA VAL A 138 -3.26 20.63 41.96
C VAL A 138 -1.85 20.09 41.85
N PHE A 139 -1.39 19.70 40.66
CA PHE A 139 -0.12 18.98 40.48
C PHE A 139 0.99 19.83 39.86
N ASN A 140 2.23 19.56 40.30
CA ASN A 140 3.44 20.07 39.65
C ASN A 140 3.89 19.18 38.48
N ARG A 141 4.99 19.55 37.82
CA ARG A 141 5.58 18.78 36.71
C ARG A 141 6.07 17.38 37.09
N PHE A 142 6.31 17.13 38.38
CA PHE A 142 6.78 15.85 38.91
C PHE A 142 5.64 14.96 39.43
N GLY A 143 4.38 15.41 39.34
CA GLY A 143 3.23 14.65 39.82
C GLY A 143 2.93 14.79 41.31
N GLU A 144 3.59 15.73 41.99
CA GLU A 144 3.34 16.00 43.40
C GLU A 144 2.29 17.10 43.56
N VAL A 145 1.49 17.01 44.63
CA VAL A 145 0.51 18.04 44.97
C VAL A 145 1.25 19.32 45.37
N LYS A 146 0.89 20.43 44.72
CA LYS A 146 1.43 21.78 44.95
C LYS A 146 1.09 22.29 46.34
N ASN A 147 1.92 23.19 46.87
CA ASN A 147 1.61 23.88 48.13
C ASN A 147 0.35 24.73 47.97
N GLU A 148 0.19 25.33 46.79
CA GLU A 148 -0.91 26.23 46.44
C GLU A 148 -2.24 25.51 46.19
N ALA A 149 -2.26 24.17 46.22
CA ALA A 149 -3.48 23.39 46.00
C ALA A 149 -4.53 23.64 47.10
N SER A 150 -4.10 24.01 48.31
CA SER A 150 -4.96 24.43 49.43
C SER A 150 -4.19 25.35 50.37
N PRO A 151 -4.78 26.45 50.87
CA PRO A 151 -4.17 27.29 51.90
C PRO A 151 -3.74 26.48 53.13
N LEU A 152 -4.58 25.52 53.55
CA LEU A 152 -4.31 24.66 54.70
C LEU A 152 -3.10 23.74 54.46
N LEU A 153 -2.96 23.19 53.26
CA LEU A 153 -1.80 22.34 52.92
C LEU A 153 -0.49 23.12 52.99
N LYS A 154 -0.50 24.39 52.55
CA LYS A 154 0.66 25.28 52.65
C LYS A 154 1.06 25.52 54.12
N GLU A 155 0.10 25.85 54.98
CA GLU A 155 0.33 26.06 56.42
C GLU A 155 0.89 24.80 57.11
N ILE A 156 0.34 23.62 56.78
CA ILE A 156 0.83 22.33 57.31
C ILE A 156 2.27 22.07 56.86
N ARG A 157 2.60 22.29 55.57
CA ARG A 157 3.96 22.07 55.05
C ARG A 157 4.97 23.07 55.63
N GLU A 158 4.57 24.30 55.87
CA GLU A 158 5.38 25.29 56.59
C GLU A 158 5.64 24.82 58.03
N SER A 159 4.62 24.30 58.73
CA SER A 159 4.75 23.73 60.07
C SER A 159 5.70 22.53 60.11
N ILE A 160 5.64 21.63 59.13
CA ILE A 160 6.59 20.51 58.95
C ILE A 160 8.02 21.04 58.78
N SER A 161 8.21 22.05 57.93
CA SER A 161 9.53 22.66 57.68
C SER A 161 10.11 23.29 58.95
N ILE A 162 9.29 24.04 59.70
CA ILE A 162 9.66 24.65 60.98
C ILE A 162 10.00 23.57 62.02
N ALA A 163 9.19 22.52 62.13
CA ALA A 163 9.46 21.41 63.06
C ALA A 163 10.78 20.69 62.72
N LYS A 164 11.04 20.39 61.43
CA LYS A 164 12.31 19.80 60.99
C LYS A 164 13.51 20.69 61.30
N LYS A 165 13.40 22.00 61.07
CA LYS A 165 14.44 22.98 61.42
C LYS A 165 14.71 23.01 62.93
N ASN A 166 13.66 23.05 63.75
CA ASN A 166 13.80 23.06 65.20
C ASN A 166 14.40 21.75 65.74
N ILE A 167 14.02 20.59 65.18
CA ILE A 167 14.64 19.29 65.48
C ILE A 167 16.14 19.37 65.18
N GLN A 168 16.52 19.83 63.99
CA GLN A 168 17.92 19.93 63.58
C GLN A 168 18.74 20.83 64.51
N GLU A 169 18.24 22.03 64.80
CA GLU A 169 18.93 23.01 65.64
C GLU A 169 19.06 22.54 67.09
N ASN A 170 17.98 22.04 67.69
CA ASN A 170 17.98 21.58 69.08
C ASN A 170 18.76 20.27 69.26
N PHE A 171 18.72 19.38 68.27
CA PHE A 171 19.54 18.17 68.27
C PHE A 171 21.03 18.53 68.24
N ASN A 172 21.45 19.43 67.34
CA ASN A 172 22.85 19.84 67.24
C ASN A 172 23.34 20.56 68.51
N LYS A 173 22.49 21.36 69.17
CA LYS A 173 22.80 21.94 70.48
C LYS A 173 23.03 20.86 71.54
N SER A 174 22.13 19.87 71.63
CA SER A 174 22.27 18.75 72.56
C SER A 174 23.48 17.88 72.26
N LEU A 175 23.74 17.58 70.98
CA LEU A 175 24.91 16.84 70.51
C LEU A 175 26.21 17.53 70.96
N ASN A 176 26.33 18.84 70.73
CA ASN A 176 27.52 19.60 71.12
C ASN A 176 27.69 19.66 72.64
N HIS A 177 26.60 19.87 73.39
CA HIS A 177 26.63 19.93 74.85
C HIS A 177 27.13 18.62 75.47
N TYR A 178 26.57 17.48 75.05
CA TYR A 178 26.94 16.18 75.59
C TYR A 178 28.28 15.64 75.03
N ALA A 179 28.68 16.07 73.84
CA ALA A 179 30.02 15.79 73.31
C ALA A 179 31.12 16.48 74.14
N GLN A 180 30.91 17.73 74.56
CA GLN A 180 31.86 18.47 75.42
C GLN A 180 32.01 17.83 76.81
N GLN A 181 31.00 17.07 77.26
CA GLN A 181 31.01 16.37 78.55
C GLN A 181 31.54 14.92 78.45
N ASP A 182 31.97 14.47 77.26
CA ASP A 182 32.44 13.11 76.96
C ASP A 182 31.44 11.97 77.29
N PHE A 183 30.14 12.29 77.28
CA PHE A 183 29.07 11.30 77.55
C PHE A 183 28.74 10.46 76.30
N LEU A 184 29.11 10.95 75.12
CA LEU A 184 28.86 10.30 73.85
C LEU A 184 29.97 9.30 73.49
N ASP A 185 29.60 8.27 72.73
CA ASP A 185 30.53 7.33 72.11
C ASP A 185 31.25 7.97 70.89
N GLU A 186 32.24 7.30 70.31
CA GLU A 186 33.00 7.81 69.14
C GLU A 186 32.09 8.10 67.95
N ILE A 187 31.03 7.32 67.79
CA ILE A 187 30.04 7.47 66.71
C ILE A 187 29.20 8.75 66.90
N ARG A 188 29.04 9.22 68.16
CA ARG A 188 28.31 10.43 68.61
C ARG A 188 26.81 10.49 68.31
N GLU A 189 26.40 10.22 67.08
CA GLU A 189 25.01 10.20 66.64
C GLU A 189 24.69 8.98 65.78
N SER A 190 23.44 8.57 65.78
CA SER A 190 22.94 7.51 64.89
C SER A 190 21.49 7.79 64.51
N THR A 191 20.90 6.93 63.68
CA THR A 191 19.49 7.01 63.30
C THR A 191 18.80 5.70 63.66
N ILE A 192 17.71 5.78 64.43
CA ILE A 192 16.86 4.64 64.80
C ILE A 192 15.42 4.99 64.45
N GLU A 193 14.74 4.12 63.71
CA GLU A 193 13.36 4.33 63.25
C GLU A 193 13.16 5.70 62.57
N ASP A 194 14.09 6.09 61.69
CA ASP A 194 14.15 7.40 61.02
C ASP A 194 14.26 8.62 61.95
N GLN A 195 14.62 8.41 63.22
CA GLN A 195 14.87 9.48 64.20
C GLN A 195 16.36 9.59 64.51
N ARG A 196 16.88 10.81 64.50
CA ARG A 196 18.25 11.10 64.94
C ARG A 196 18.34 10.92 66.46
N VAL A 197 19.33 10.15 66.90
CA VAL A 197 19.57 9.80 68.30
C VAL A 197 21.02 10.04 68.68
N LEU A 198 21.25 10.40 69.93
CA LEU A 198 22.58 10.46 70.51
C LEU A 198 23.06 9.05 70.84
N ALA A 199 24.28 8.72 70.43
CA ALA A 199 24.95 7.48 70.80
C ALA A 199 25.67 7.71 72.14
N VAL A 200 25.01 7.34 73.25
CA VAL A 200 25.50 7.59 74.61
C VAL A 200 26.18 6.34 75.15
N LYS A 201 27.36 6.47 75.75
CA LYS A 201 28.01 5.35 76.46
C LYS A 201 27.07 4.86 77.56
N SER A 202 26.76 3.57 77.63
CA SER A 202 25.71 3.03 78.52
C SER A 202 25.89 3.35 80.00
N GLY A 203 27.12 3.62 80.47
CA GLY A 203 27.41 4.06 81.83
C GLY A 203 26.84 5.46 82.18
N PHE A 204 26.62 6.31 81.18
CA PHE A 204 26.13 7.69 81.36
C PHE A 204 24.66 7.87 80.96
N LYS A 205 23.92 6.79 80.65
CA LYS A 205 22.53 6.87 80.16
C LYS A 205 21.56 7.64 81.07
N LYS A 206 21.80 7.69 82.39
CA LYS A 206 20.98 8.45 83.34
C LYS A 206 21.30 9.95 83.39
N ARG A 207 22.43 10.38 82.81
CA ARG A 207 22.89 11.78 82.80
C ARG A 207 22.47 12.53 81.54
N VAL A 208 21.98 11.82 80.52
CA VAL A 208 21.45 12.42 79.30
C VAL A 208 19.92 12.41 79.39
N SER A 209 19.32 13.60 79.47
CA SER A 209 17.86 13.74 79.52
C SER A 209 17.25 13.44 78.16
N GLY A 210 16.43 12.39 78.08
CA GLY A 210 15.80 11.96 76.83
C GLY A 210 15.14 10.59 76.90
N ARG A 211 14.52 10.19 75.79
CA ARG A 211 13.86 8.89 75.62
C ARG A 211 14.85 7.87 75.04
N VAL A 212 14.97 6.71 75.68
CA VAL A 212 15.77 5.60 75.13
C VAL A 212 14.99 4.95 73.97
N LEU A 213 15.60 4.90 72.79
CA LEU A 213 15.00 4.28 71.59
C LEU A 213 15.61 2.91 71.26
N GLY A 214 16.78 2.60 71.80
CA GLY A 214 17.40 1.30 71.59
C GLY A 214 18.74 1.16 72.31
N VAL A 215 19.33 -0.03 72.23
CA VAL A 215 20.65 -0.36 72.79
C VAL A 215 21.44 -1.11 71.72
N SER A 216 22.76 -0.90 71.66
CA SER A 216 23.63 -1.64 70.73
C SER A 216 23.67 -3.14 71.05
N LYS A 217 24.04 -3.96 70.05
CA LYS A 217 24.14 -5.43 70.20
C LYS A 217 25.06 -5.88 71.35
N THR A 218 26.09 -5.09 71.64
CA THR A 218 27.06 -5.32 72.72
C THR A 218 26.62 -4.75 74.08
N GLY A 219 25.52 -4.00 74.14
CA GLY A 219 25.05 -3.31 75.34
C GLY A 219 25.86 -2.07 75.73
N SER A 220 26.96 -1.77 75.02
CA SER A 220 27.90 -0.69 75.38
C SER A 220 27.40 0.72 75.07
N ILE A 221 26.46 0.85 74.12
CA ILE A 221 25.90 2.14 73.69
C ILE A 221 24.38 2.10 73.86
N THR A 222 23.84 3.14 74.48
CA THR A 222 22.41 3.39 74.57
C THR A 222 22.05 4.54 73.64
N TYR A 223 21.08 4.33 72.76
CA TYR A 223 20.62 5.35 71.83
C TYR A 223 19.49 6.16 72.44
N ILE A 224 19.73 7.47 72.64
CA ILE A 224 18.83 8.36 73.36
C ILE A 224 18.40 9.51 72.45
N GLN A 225 17.08 9.69 72.29
CA GLN A 225 16.49 10.89 71.71
C GLN A 225 16.48 12.00 72.77
N PRO A 226 17.16 13.14 72.56
CA PRO A 226 17.17 14.23 73.53
C PRO A 226 15.77 14.77 73.81
N ASP A 227 15.49 15.10 75.07
CA ASP A 227 14.19 15.66 75.47
C ASP A 227 13.85 16.98 74.72
N SER A 228 14.89 17.75 74.39
CA SER A 228 14.82 19.01 73.63
C SER A 228 14.20 18.88 72.22
N VAL A 229 14.18 17.68 71.64
CA VAL A 229 13.61 17.42 70.31
C VAL A 229 12.31 16.62 70.33
N VAL A 230 11.96 15.99 71.46
CA VAL A 230 10.78 15.11 71.59
C VAL A 230 9.50 15.84 71.17
N ARG A 231 9.27 17.05 71.69
CA ARG A 231 8.09 17.85 71.35
C ARG A 231 8.01 18.17 69.85
N HIS A 232 9.14 18.50 69.23
CA HIS A 232 9.16 18.84 67.80
C HIS A 232 8.99 17.61 66.91
N TYR A 233 9.48 16.43 67.31
CA TYR A 233 9.19 15.17 66.63
C TYR A 233 7.71 14.79 66.70
N HIS A 234 7.07 14.98 67.87
CA HIS A 234 5.63 14.79 67.99
C HIS A 234 4.85 15.74 67.07
N GLN A 235 5.18 17.04 67.08
CA GLN A 235 4.56 18.03 66.20
C GLN A 235 4.79 17.71 64.72
N LEU A 236 5.99 17.25 64.35
CA LEU A 236 6.31 16.83 62.99
C LEU A 236 5.40 15.68 62.55
N ARG A 237 5.29 14.64 63.38
CA ARG A 237 4.46 13.47 63.07
C ARG A 237 2.98 13.82 62.94
N GLU A 238 2.47 14.66 63.84
CA GLU A 238 1.09 15.17 63.79
C GLU A 238 0.85 15.95 62.48
N SER A 239 1.75 16.88 62.14
CA SER A 239 1.66 17.66 60.91
C SER A 239 1.77 16.78 59.66
N GLU A 240 2.60 15.72 59.67
CA GLU A 240 2.72 14.75 58.57
C GLU A 240 1.44 13.90 58.40
N GLU A 241 0.77 13.53 59.50
CA GLU A 241 -0.52 12.86 59.46
C GLU A 241 -1.64 13.78 58.95
N GLU A 242 -1.66 15.05 59.38
CA GLU A 242 -2.56 16.07 58.85
C GLU A 242 -2.33 16.34 57.37
N GLN A 243 -1.06 16.41 56.93
CA GLN A 243 -0.71 16.57 55.53
C GLN A 243 -1.30 15.43 54.69
N LYS A 244 -1.19 14.18 55.14
CA LYS A 244 -1.77 13.02 54.44
C LYS A 244 -3.28 13.15 54.30
N LYS A 245 -3.98 13.58 55.36
CA LYS A 245 -5.44 13.78 55.35
C LYS A 245 -5.86 14.92 54.41
N GLU A 246 -5.13 16.03 54.43
CA GLU A 246 -5.45 17.17 53.56
C GLU A 246 -5.15 16.85 52.08
N VAL A 247 -4.05 16.14 51.78
CA VAL A 247 -3.78 15.64 50.42
C VAL A 247 -4.88 14.68 49.97
N ASP A 248 -5.33 13.76 50.83
CA ASP A 248 -6.43 12.85 50.52
C ASP A 248 -7.73 13.60 50.20
N ARG A 249 -8.06 14.63 50.99
CA ARG A 249 -9.21 15.51 50.76
C ARG A 249 -9.12 16.26 49.42
N ILE A 250 -7.97 16.84 49.09
CA ILE A 250 -7.73 17.54 47.82
C ILE A 250 -7.94 16.58 46.65
N LEU A 251 -7.40 15.36 46.73
CA LEU A 251 -7.51 14.37 45.66
C LEU A 251 -8.95 13.84 45.50
N ARG A 252 -9.71 13.67 46.59
CA ARG A 252 -11.15 13.33 46.51
C ARG A 252 -11.95 14.44 45.83
N LYS A 253 -11.69 15.69 46.21
CA LYS A 253 -12.33 16.86 45.58
C LYS A 253 -12.03 16.90 44.09
N LEU A 254 -10.75 16.76 43.71
CA LEU A 254 -10.36 16.71 42.31
C LEU A 254 -10.98 15.51 41.58
N THR A 255 -11.08 14.34 42.23
CA THR A 255 -11.76 13.16 41.66
C THR A 255 -13.20 13.49 41.31
N SER A 256 -13.95 14.09 42.23
CA SER A 256 -15.34 14.50 42.01
C SER A 256 -15.47 15.52 40.89
N GLU A 257 -14.57 16.50 40.82
CA GLU A 257 -14.58 17.52 39.78
C GLU A 257 -14.23 16.96 38.39
N ILE A 258 -13.37 15.95 38.32
CA ILE A 258 -13.01 15.28 37.06
C ILE A 258 -14.08 14.28 36.64
N ALA A 259 -14.80 13.67 37.58
CA ALA A 259 -15.90 12.74 37.30
C ALA A 259 -17.05 13.39 36.51
N GLU A 260 -17.25 14.70 36.64
CA GLU A 260 -18.21 15.46 35.81
C GLU A 260 -17.90 15.37 34.31
N PHE A 261 -16.64 15.13 33.94
CA PHE A 261 -16.18 14.99 32.56
C PHE A 261 -16.06 13.52 32.10
N HIS A 262 -16.67 12.57 32.83
CA HIS A 262 -16.53 11.14 32.53
C HIS A 262 -16.88 10.81 31.08
N SER A 263 -17.97 11.38 30.53
CA SER A 263 -18.38 11.12 29.13
C SER A 263 -17.29 11.52 28.15
N GLN A 264 -16.77 12.74 28.27
CA GLN A 264 -15.72 13.26 27.40
C GLN A 264 -14.43 12.44 27.53
N LEU A 265 -14.04 12.05 28.74
CA LEU A 265 -12.86 11.22 28.96
C LEU A 265 -13.01 9.82 28.35
N SER A 266 -14.21 9.23 28.42
CA SER A 266 -14.51 7.96 27.75
C SER A 266 -14.39 8.11 26.23
N ASP A 267 -14.93 9.19 25.66
CA ASP A 267 -14.87 9.45 24.22
C ASP A 267 -13.42 9.71 23.76
N TYR A 268 -12.63 10.45 24.53
CA TYR A 268 -11.20 10.65 24.27
C TYR A 268 -10.45 9.32 24.26
N GLN A 269 -10.67 8.46 25.25
CA GLN A 269 -9.99 7.17 25.33
C GLN A 269 -10.36 6.27 24.14
N GLU A 270 -11.64 6.16 23.80
CA GLU A 270 -12.07 5.32 22.68
C GLU A 270 -11.53 5.85 21.35
N TYR A 271 -11.49 7.17 21.17
CA TYR A 271 -10.83 7.78 20.01
C TYR A 271 -9.33 7.46 19.95
N LEU A 272 -8.60 7.61 21.05
CA LEU A 272 -7.16 7.27 21.07
C LEU A 272 -6.93 5.78 20.81
N TYR A 273 -7.79 4.88 21.30
CA TYR A 273 -7.73 3.46 20.94
C TYR A 273 -7.90 3.23 19.44
N ASN A 274 -8.88 3.88 18.81
CA ASN A 274 -9.13 3.74 17.37
C ASN A 274 -8.00 4.33 16.52
N LEU A 275 -7.43 5.46 16.96
CA LEU A 275 -6.27 6.07 16.33
C LEU A 275 -5.02 5.19 16.49
N ASP A 276 -4.83 4.56 17.65
CA ASP A 276 -3.73 3.63 17.91
C ASP A 276 -3.81 2.38 17.03
N ILE A 277 -5.01 1.80 16.85
CA ILE A 277 -5.22 0.70 15.89
C ILE A 277 -4.85 1.15 14.47
N THR A 278 -5.28 2.35 14.07
CA THR A 278 -4.98 2.91 12.74
C THR A 278 -3.47 3.10 12.56
N ARG A 279 -2.79 3.65 13.58
CA ARG A 279 -1.34 3.81 13.62
C ARG A 279 -0.61 2.47 13.55
N ALA A 280 -1.05 1.47 14.32
CA ALA A 280 -0.46 0.13 14.33
C ALA A 280 -0.54 -0.53 12.95
N LYS A 281 -1.70 -0.42 12.27
CA LYS A 281 -1.88 -0.86 10.89
C LYS A 281 -0.99 -0.09 9.90
N ALA A 282 -0.84 1.22 10.07
CA ALA A 282 0.04 2.04 9.23
C ALA A 282 1.52 1.67 9.44
N LYS A 283 1.95 1.39 10.67
CA LYS A 283 3.31 0.90 10.96
C LYS A 283 3.57 -0.48 10.36
N PHE A 284 2.58 -1.37 10.40
CA PHE A 284 2.68 -2.64 9.70
C PHE A 284 2.77 -2.45 8.18
N ALA A 285 1.96 -1.56 7.60
CA ALA A 285 2.01 -1.23 6.18
C ALA A 285 3.40 -0.69 5.76
N GLU A 286 3.99 0.22 6.53
CA GLU A 286 5.36 0.72 6.32
C GLU A 286 6.38 -0.43 6.26
N LYS A 287 6.24 -1.46 7.12
CA LYS A 287 7.17 -2.60 7.16
C LYS A 287 7.07 -3.53 5.95
N ILE A 288 5.89 -3.65 5.35
CA ILE A 288 5.64 -4.54 4.22
C ILE A 288 5.59 -3.81 2.88
N ASN A 289 5.84 -2.49 2.85
CA ASN A 289 5.56 -1.63 1.69
C ASN A 289 4.10 -1.74 1.22
N GLY A 290 3.18 -1.74 2.18
CA GLY A 290 1.75 -1.81 1.95
C GLY A 290 1.19 -0.49 1.42
N VAL A 291 0.29 -0.57 0.45
CA VAL A 291 -0.36 0.59 -0.18
C VAL A 291 -1.88 0.43 -0.16
N LEU A 292 -2.59 1.53 -0.38
CA LEU A 292 -4.02 1.50 -0.67
C LEU A 292 -4.22 1.23 -2.17
N PRO A 293 -4.65 0.02 -2.59
CA PRO A 293 -4.98 -0.24 -3.98
C PRO A 293 -6.26 0.52 -4.36
N LYS A 294 -6.52 0.65 -5.65
CA LYS A 294 -7.77 1.21 -6.13
C LYS A 294 -8.92 0.26 -5.77
N ILE A 295 -9.86 0.73 -4.94
CA ILE A 295 -11.05 -0.02 -4.60
C ILE A 295 -12.11 0.21 -5.67
N ASN A 296 -12.52 -0.86 -6.34
CA ASN A 296 -13.47 -0.84 -7.44
C ASN A 296 -14.88 -1.20 -6.98
N THR A 297 -15.89 -0.61 -7.64
CA THR A 297 -17.31 -0.98 -7.50
C THR A 297 -17.73 -2.11 -8.44
N HIS A 298 -16.94 -2.35 -9.50
CA HIS A 298 -17.16 -3.45 -10.44
C HIS A 298 -16.31 -4.66 -10.04
N LYS A 299 -16.76 -5.87 -10.39
CA LYS A 299 -16.18 -7.15 -9.95
C LYS A 299 -14.87 -7.50 -10.68
N THR A 300 -13.86 -6.66 -10.50
CA THR A 300 -12.51 -6.86 -11.04
C THR A 300 -11.48 -6.80 -9.93
N LEU A 301 -10.73 -7.87 -9.80
CA LEU A 301 -9.57 -8.00 -8.93
C LEU A 301 -8.33 -8.10 -9.81
N LYS A 302 -7.49 -7.07 -9.79
CA LYS A 302 -6.25 -6.99 -10.55
C LYS A 302 -5.09 -6.78 -9.60
N LEU A 303 -4.33 -7.82 -9.35
CA LEU A 303 -3.14 -7.76 -8.51
C LEU A 303 -1.90 -7.63 -9.40
N ILE A 304 -1.13 -6.57 -9.19
CA ILE A 304 0.15 -6.32 -9.87
C ILE A 304 1.23 -6.31 -8.80
N ASP A 305 2.27 -7.10 -9.03
CA ASP A 305 3.39 -7.28 -8.12
C ASP A 305 2.96 -7.52 -6.66
N ALA A 306 2.04 -8.45 -6.44
CA ALA A 306 1.51 -8.76 -5.12
C ALA A 306 2.43 -9.69 -4.33
N TYR A 307 2.75 -9.29 -3.10
CA TYR A 307 3.61 -10.05 -2.20
C TYR A 307 2.84 -10.70 -1.07
N HIS A 308 3.29 -11.86 -0.61
CA HIS A 308 2.75 -12.48 0.60
C HIS A 308 3.34 -11.77 1.84
N PRO A 309 2.54 -11.10 2.69
CA PRO A 309 3.05 -10.22 3.75
C PRO A 309 3.90 -10.95 4.81
N LEU A 310 3.47 -12.14 5.28
CA LEU A 310 4.26 -12.91 6.25
C LEU A 310 5.58 -13.43 5.66
N LEU A 311 5.55 -13.89 4.41
CA LEU A 311 6.76 -14.31 3.69
C LEU A 311 7.70 -13.13 3.45
N TRP A 312 7.14 -11.95 3.16
CA TRP A 312 7.88 -10.71 3.01
C TRP A 312 8.67 -10.39 4.28
N LEU A 313 8.01 -10.38 5.43
CA LEU A 313 8.67 -10.12 6.71
C LEU A 313 9.76 -11.14 7.02
N ARG A 314 9.46 -12.44 6.87
CA ARG A 314 10.42 -13.51 7.15
C ARG A 314 11.64 -13.44 6.24
N ASN A 315 11.43 -13.39 4.92
CA ASN A 315 12.54 -13.39 3.96
C ASN A 315 13.36 -12.10 4.02
N THR A 316 12.73 -10.96 4.34
CA THR A 316 13.47 -9.70 4.59
C THR A 316 14.37 -9.83 5.82
N ARG A 317 13.89 -10.45 6.92
CA ARG A 317 14.73 -10.73 8.11
C ARG A 317 15.88 -11.70 7.79
N GLU A 318 15.67 -12.64 6.89
CA GLU A 318 16.65 -13.67 6.49
C GLU A 318 17.52 -13.27 5.27
N ASN A 319 17.37 -12.06 4.72
CA ASN A 319 18.00 -11.62 3.47
C ASN A 319 17.81 -12.59 2.29
N LYS A 320 16.62 -13.17 2.16
CA LYS A 320 16.23 -14.06 1.06
C LYS A 320 15.43 -13.31 0.00
N ALA A 321 15.56 -13.72 -1.26
CA ALA A 321 14.74 -13.20 -2.35
C ALA A 321 13.25 -13.50 -2.12
N ILE A 322 12.38 -12.59 -2.55
CA ILE A 322 10.92 -12.74 -2.54
C ILE A 322 10.43 -12.39 -3.94
N TYR A 323 9.52 -13.20 -4.46
CA TYR A 323 8.99 -13.04 -5.81
C TYR A 323 7.51 -12.65 -5.74
N PRO A 324 7.11 -11.56 -6.42
CA PRO A 324 5.71 -11.15 -6.45
C PRO A 324 4.86 -12.00 -7.42
N GLN A 325 3.55 -11.93 -7.24
CA GLN A 325 2.56 -12.55 -8.13
C GLN A 325 1.73 -11.49 -8.83
N THR A 326 1.46 -11.68 -10.12
CA THR A 326 0.54 -10.83 -10.89
C THR A 326 -0.57 -11.70 -11.46
N LEU A 327 -1.82 -11.36 -11.16
CA LEU A 327 -3.00 -12.08 -11.62
C LEU A 327 -4.21 -11.15 -11.74
N GLN A 328 -5.19 -11.55 -12.55
CA GLN A 328 -6.43 -10.80 -12.73
C GLN A 328 -7.63 -11.73 -12.76
N LEU A 329 -8.61 -11.45 -11.90
CA LEU A 329 -9.95 -11.99 -11.99
C LEU A 329 -10.94 -10.89 -12.39
N SER A 330 -11.84 -11.20 -13.32
CA SER A 330 -12.93 -10.32 -13.72
C SER A 330 -14.14 -11.13 -14.15
N GLU A 331 -15.27 -10.49 -14.45
CA GLU A 331 -16.45 -11.20 -14.97
C GLU A 331 -16.16 -12.01 -16.25
N GLN A 332 -15.18 -11.57 -17.04
CA GLN A 332 -14.71 -12.25 -18.25
C GLN A 332 -13.67 -13.35 -17.97
N ASN A 333 -13.06 -13.36 -16.78
CA ASN A 333 -12.05 -14.32 -16.34
C ASN A 333 -12.22 -14.61 -14.85
N ARG A 334 -13.24 -15.40 -14.51
CA ARG A 334 -13.65 -15.64 -13.11
C ARG A 334 -12.86 -16.77 -12.45
N ILE A 335 -12.39 -17.72 -13.24
CA ILE A 335 -11.72 -18.92 -12.74
C ILE A 335 -10.31 -18.99 -13.28
N ILE A 336 -9.31 -19.07 -12.40
CA ILE A 336 -7.92 -19.35 -12.76
C ILE A 336 -7.54 -20.73 -12.24
N CYS A 337 -7.05 -21.58 -13.15
CA CYS A 337 -6.55 -22.90 -12.82
C CYS A 337 -5.01 -22.93 -12.89
N ILE A 338 -4.36 -22.95 -11.73
CA ILE A 338 -2.91 -22.96 -11.59
C ILE A 338 -2.38 -24.40 -11.64
N SER A 339 -1.43 -24.65 -12.53
CA SER A 339 -0.77 -25.95 -12.68
C SER A 339 0.75 -25.81 -12.68
N GLY A 340 1.46 -26.93 -12.52
CA GLY A 340 2.92 -26.99 -12.41
C GLY A 340 3.38 -27.78 -11.17
N PRO A 341 4.70 -27.84 -10.92
CA PRO A 341 5.27 -28.63 -9.83
C PRO A 341 4.86 -28.12 -8.43
N ASN A 342 4.81 -28.98 -7.41
CA ASN A 342 4.40 -28.59 -6.05
C ASN A 342 5.33 -27.57 -5.40
N ALA A 343 6.63 -27.70 -5.65
CA ALA A 343 7.63 -26.72 -5.19
C ALA A 343 7.55 -25.36 -5.93
N GLY A 344 6.65 -25.18 -6.90
CA GLY A 344 6.54 -23.97 -7.72
C GLY A 344 5.84 -22.78 -7.05
N GLY A 345 5.29 -22.94 -5.85
CA GLY A 345 4.64 -21.86 -5.10
C GLY A 345 3.13 -21.70 -5.33
N LYS A 346 2.44 -22.71 -5.90
CA LYS A 346 0.99 -22.67 -6.18
C LYS A 346 0.15 -22.30 -4.95
N SER A 347 0.32 -23.03 -3.84
CA SER A 347 -0.40 -22.81 -2.59
C SER A 347 -0.10 -21.43 -1.97
N ILE A 348 1.13 -20.93 -2.12
CA ILE A 348 1.52 -19.60 -1.65
C ILE A 348 0.77 -18.52 -2.44
N THR A 349 0.55 -18.70 -3.74
CA THR A 349 -0.23 -17.76 -4.55
C THR A 349 -1.69 -17.71 -4.10
N LEU A 350 -2.31 -18.85 -3.77
CA LEU A 350 -3.66 -18.88 -3.19
C LEU A 350 -3.71 -18.16 -1.84
N LYS A 351 -2.76 -18.47 -0.95
CA LYS A 351 -2.66 -17.80 0.35
C LYS A 351 -2.43 -16.31 0.23
N THR A 352 -1.57 -15.87 -0.69
CA THR A 352 -1.36 -14.45 -1.01
C THR A 352 -2.68 -13.81 -1.36
N LEU A 353 -3.40 -14.34 -2.35
CA LEU A 353 -4.66 -13.78 -2.81
C LEU A 353 -5.69 -13.66 -1.67
N GLY A 354 -5.90 -14.75 -0.92
CA GLY A 354 -6.85 -14.78 0.19
C GLY A 354 -6.47 -13.83 1.30
N LEU A 355 -5.20 -13.84 1.73
CA LEU A 355 -4.72 -12.99 2.81
C LEU A 355 -4.81 -11.51 2.46
N LEU A 356 -4.46 -11.12 1.23
CA LEU A 356 -4.62 -9.75 0.76
C LEU A 356 -6.10 -9.32 0.74
N GLN A 357 -7.00 -10.23 0.35
CA GLN A 357 -8.45 -9.96 0.41
C GLN A 357 -8.91 -9.74 1.85
N LEU A 358 -8.46 -10.56 2.81
CA LEU A 358 -8.79 -10.39 4.23
C LEU A 358 -8.25 -9.07 4.78
N MET A 359 -7.04 -8.67 4.38
CA MET A 359 -6.42 -7.42 4.79
C MET A 359 -7.25 -6.21 4.37
N ILE A 360 -7.61 -6.09 3.08
CA ILE A 360 -8.38 -4.93 2.62
C ILE A 360 -9.76 -4.85 3.31
N GLN A 361 -10.42 -5.98 3.51
CA GLN A 361 -11.71 -6.02 4.19
C GLN A 361 -11.61 -5.84 5.70
N SER A 362 -10.41 -5.81 6.25
CA SER A 362 -10.13 -5.55 7.67
C SER A 362 -9.52 -4.16 7.90
N GLY A 363 -9.47 -3.32 6.86
CA GLY A 363 -8.86 -1.99 6.95
C GLY A 363 -7.33 -1.99 6.98
N ILE A 364 -6.68 -3.05 6.50
CA ILE A 364 -5.22 -3.22 6.51
C ILE A 364 -4.70 -3.05 5.07
N LEU A 365 -3.68 -2.21 4.88
CA LEU A 365 -3.07 -1.95 3.57
C LEU A 365 -2.25 -3.14 3.08
N VAL A 366 -2.14 -3.29 1.76
CA VAL A 366 -1.62 -4.51 1.12
C VAL A 366 -0.33 -4.26 0.32
N PRO A 367 0.64 -5.18 0.33
CA PRO A 367 1.93 -5.05 -0.37
C PRO A 367 1.78 -5.40 -1.85
N VAL A 368 1.26 -4.44 -2.63
CA VAL A 368 1.00 -4.56 -4.07
C VAL A 368 1.47 -3.30 -4.79
N HIS A 369 1.59 -3.33 -6.11
CA HIS A 369 1.82 -2.11 -6.88
C HIS A 369 0.59 -1.18 -6.76
N PRO A 370 0.75 0.16 -6.64
CA PRO A 370 -0.36 1.13 -6.60
C PRO A 370 -1.36 1.13 -7.78
N ARG A 371 -1.04 0.41 -8.87
CA ARG A 371 -1.92 0.24 -10.04
C ARG A 371 -2.82 -0.99 -9.93
N SER A 372 -2.68 -1.75 -8.83
CA SER A 372 -3.55 -2.85 -8.51
C SER A 372 -4.95 -2.34 -8.19
N GLU A 373 -5.94 -3.14 -8.53
CA GLU A 373 -7.34 -2.86 -8.25
C GLU A 373 -7.93 -4.05 -7.48
N MET A 374 -8.74 -3.78 -6.46
CA MET A 374 -9.39 -4.82 -5.68
C MET A 374 -10.85 -4.46 -5.45
N PHE A 375 -11.69 -5.47 -5.26
CA PHE A 375 -13.09 -5.30 -4.91
C PHE A 375 -13.45 -6.20 -3.72
N PHE A 376 -14.63 -5.98 -3.16
CA PHE A 376 -15.10 -6.68 -1.96
C PHE A 376 -15.91 -7.91 -2.33
N PHE A 377 -15.60 -9.04 -1.70
CA PHE A 377 -16.35 -10.29 -1.80
C PHE A 377 -17.26 -10.43 -0.58
N ASP A 378 -18.46 -10.97 -0.80
CA ASP A 378 -19.39 -11.24 0.29
C ASP A 378 -18.94 -12.46 1.09
N LYS A 379 -18.32 -13.44 0.41
CA LYS A 379 -17.90 -14.72 0.96
C LYS A 379 -16.49 -15.07 0.48
N LEU A 380 -15.68 -15.61 1.40
CA LEU A 380 -14.39 -16.21 1.06
C LEU A 380 -14.38 -17.64 1.63
N MET A 381 -14.18 -18.61 0.74
CA MET A 381 -14.18 -20.02 1.08
C MET A 381 -12.87 -20.67 0.64
N THR A 382 -12.28 -21.46 1.52
CA THR A 382 -10.99 -22.10 1.27
C THR A 382 -11.07 -23.61 1.47
N ASP A 383 -10.29 -24.33 0.67
CA ASP A 383 -9.88 -25.70 0.95
C ASP A 383 -8.38 -25.76 0.71
N ILE A 384 -7.61 -25.24 1.67
CA ILE A 384 -6.15 -25.13 1.60
C ILE A 384 -5.51 -25.94 2.73
N GLY A 385 -4.51 -26.75 2.38
CA GLY A 385 -3.66 -27.46 3.34
C GLY A 385 -4.02 -28.93 3.61
N ASP A 386 -3.21 -29.53 4.47
CA ASP A 386 -3.36 -30.90 4.95
C ASP A 386 -4.06 -30.88 6.32
N ASN A 387 -5.36 -31.19 6.34
CA ASN A 387 -6.06 -31.48 7.58
C ASN A 387 -5.57 -32.84 8.13
N GLN A 388 -4.38 -32.87 8.72
CA GLN A 388 -3.86 -34.00 9.50
C GLN A 388 -3.96 -33.68 10.99
N SER A 389 -5.17 -33.49 11.50
CA SER A 389 -5.40 -33.60 12.94
C SER A 389 -5.53 -35.09 13.29
N ILE A 390 -4.70 -35.55 14.22
CA ILE A 390 -4.73 -36.91 14.78
C ILE A 390 -6.12 -37.24 15.38
N GLU A 391 -6.91 -36.22 15.70
CA GLU A 391 -8.25 -36.32 16.29
C GLU A 391 -9.37 -36.66 15.30
N ASN A 392 -9.14 -36.55 13.98
CA ASN A 392 -10.13 -36.94 12.96
C ASN A 392 -9.80 -38.32 12.39
N HIS A 393 -10.27 -39.38 13.07
CA HIS A 393 -10.18 -40.78 12.63
C HIS A 393 -10.97 -41.11 11.32
N LEU A 394 -11.25 -40.14 10.46
CA LEU A 394 -11.92 -40.30 9.16
C LEU A 394 -11.05 -39.69 8.05
N SER A 395 -10.74 -40.51 7.05
CA SER A 395 -9.89 -40.23 5.88
C SER A 395 -9.85 -38.74 5.44
N THR A 396 -8.66 -38.20 5.22
CA THR A 396 -8.40 -36.82 4.73
C THR A 396 -9.31 -36.41 3.56
N TYR A 397 -9.65 -37.37 2.70
CA TYR A 397 -10.58 -37.21 1.58
C TYR A 397 -12.03 -36.91 2.02
N SER A 398 -12.55 -37.60 3.03
CA SER A 398 -13.91 -37.36 3.56
C SER A 398 -14.04 -35.96 4.18
N SER A 399 -12.99 -35.47 4.85
CA SER A 399 -12.97 -34.10 5.37
C SER A 399 -13.01 -33.07 4.24
N ARG A 400 -12.24 -33.26 3.16
CA ARG A 400 -12.27 -32.38 1.98
C ARG A 400 -13.63 -32.40 1.30
N LEU A 401 -14.25 -33.57 1.11
CA LEU A 401 -15.61 -33.68 0.57
C LEU A 401 -16.66 -32.98 1.42
N LYS A 402 -16.53 -33.03 2.75
CA LYS A 402 -17.43 -32.30 3.67
C LYS A 402 -17.30 -30.79 3.50
N LYS A 403 -16.07 -30.27 3.35
CA LYS A 403 -15.83 -28.86 3.02
C LYS A 403 -16.43 -28.52 1.65
N MET A 404 -16.16 -29.32 0.63
CA MET A 404 -16.69 -29.12 -0.72
C MET A 404 -18.23 -29.12 -0.75
N SER A 405 -18.87 -30.03 -0.01
CA SER A 405 -20.33 -30.06 0.13
C SER A 405 -20.88 -28.77 0.71
N ARG A 406 -20.16 -28.15 1.66
CA ARG A 406 -20.52 -26.84 2.19
C ARG A 406 -20.32 -25.73 1.17
N ILE A 407 -19.18 -25.72 0.48
CA ILE A 407 -18.87 -24.75 -0.58
C ILE A 407 -20.01 -24.75 -1.61
N VAL A 408 -20.41 -25.92 -2.11
CA VAL A 408 -21.50 -26.08 -3.08
C VAL A 408 -22.83 -25.50 -2.61
N ARG A 409 -23.13 -25.51 -1.31
CA ARG A 409 -24.39 -24.98 -0.75
C ARG A 409 -24.40 -23.46 -0.61
N GLU A 410 -23.24 -22.85 -0.38
CA GLU A 410 -23.12 -21.44 0.01
C GLU A 410 -22.58 -20.54 -1.13
N THR A 411 -21.99 -21.12 -2.16
CA THR A 411 -21.31 -20.42 -3.27
C THR A 411 -22.27 -19.69 -4.21
N ASP A 412 -21.90 -18.47 -4.59
CA ASP A 412 -22.61 -17.56 -5.49
C ASP A 412 -21.65 -16.65 -6.29
N GLU A 413 -22.19 -15.70 -7.06
CA GLU A 413 -21.45 -14.76 -7.90
C GLU A 413 -20.61 -13.71 -7.13
N ASN A 414 -20.74 -13.65 -5.81
CA ASN A 414 -19.99 -12.77 -4.91
C ASN A 414 -19.02 -13.56 -4.01
N THR A 415 -18.79 -14.83 -4.33
CA THR A 415 -17.92 -15.72 -3.58
C THR A 415 -16.54 -15.85 -4.23
N LEU A 416 -15.48 -15.71 -3.44
CA LEU A 416 -14.11 -16.09 -3.80
C LEU A 416 -13.78 -17.48 -3.23
N LEU A 417 -13.46 -18.41 -4.12
CA LEU A 417 -13.07 -19.78 -3.82
C LEU A 417 -11.56 -19.94 -4.00
N LEU A 418 -10.87 -20.47 -2.98
CA LEU A 418 -9.45 -20.79 -3.04
C LEU A 418 -9.25 -22.27 -2.72
N ILE A 419 -8.98 -23.08 -3.73
CA ILE A 419 -8.96 -24.54 -3.59
C ILE A 419 -7.60 -25.09 -4.01
N ASP A 420 -6.90 -25.72 -3.07
CA ASP A 420 -5.59 -26.32 -3.31
C ASP A 420 -5.71 -27.82 -3.61
N GLU A 421 -4.91 -28.30 -4.56
CA GLU A 421 -4.87 -29.68 -5.03
C GLU A 421 -6.27 -30.26 -5.33
N PHE A 422 -7.01 -29.53 -6.16
CA PHE A 422 -8.40 -29.82 -6.47
C PHE A 422 -8.59 -31.24 -7.04
N GLY A 423 -9.42 -32.05 -6.36
CA GLY A 423 -9.73 -33.44 -6.74
C GLY A 423 -8.83 -34.52 -6.14
N THR A 424 -7.79 -34.15 -5.40
CA THR A 424 -6.81 -35.11 -4.85
C THR A 424 -7.31 -35.83 -3.58
N GLY A 425 -6.73 -36.99 -3.29
CA GLY A 425 -7.03 -37.80 -2.09
C GLY A 425 -7.85 -39.06 -2.34
N SER A 426 -8.15 -39.39 -3.61
CA SER A 426 -8.83 -40.62 -4.03
C SER A 426 -8.18 -41.19 -5.30
N ASP A 427 -8.81 -42.19 -5.90
CA ASP A 427 -8.45 -42.70 -7.22
C ASP A 427 -8.33 -41.54 -8.23
N PRO A 428 -7.21 -41.42 -8.98
CA PRO A 428 -7.00 -40.33 -9.93
C PRO A 428 -8.10 -40.16 -10.98
N GLU A 429 -8.69 -41.25 -11.47
CA GLU A 429 -9.74 -41.17 -12.50
C GLU A 429 -11.06 -40.67 -11.89
N LEU A 430 -11.47 -41.23 -10.76
CA LEU A 430 -12.70 -40.83 -10.06
C LEU A 430 -12.59 -39.43 -9.46
N GLY A 431 -11.44 -39.11 -8.87
CA GLY A 431 -11.13 -37.79 -8.29
C GLY A 431 -11.09 -36.70 -9.34
N GLY A 432 -10.48 -36.98 -10.50
CA GLY A 432 -10.45 -36.08 -11.64
C GLY A 432 -11.84 -35.78 -12.19
N ALA A 433 -12.69 -36.80 -12.38
CA ALA A 433 -14.06 -36.64 -12.88
C ALA A 433 -14.95 -35.86 -11.89
N LEU A 434 -14.82 -36.12 -10.59
CA LEU A 434 -15.59 -35.41 -9.57
C LEU A 434 -15.16 -33.93 -9.48
N ALA A 435 -13.86 -33.65 -9.57
CA ALA A 435 -13.35 -32.28 -9.58
C ALA A 435 -13.82 -31.49 -10.80
N GLU A 436 -13.86 -32.13 -11.98
CA GLU A 436 -14.45 -31.55 -13.19
C GLU A 436 -15.92 -31.15 -12.98
N ALA A 437 -16.73 -32.02 -12.39
CA ALA A 437 -18.14 -31.71 -12.08
C ALA A 437 -18.28 -30.54 -11.09
N PHE A 438 -17.41 -30.45 -10.08
CA PHE A 438 -17.41 -29.30 -9.17
C PHE A 438 -16.98 -28.00 -9.86
N LEU A 439 -15.98 -28.05 -10.75
CA LEU A 439 -15.55 -26.89 -11.54
C LEU A 439 -16.69 -26.35 -12.40
N GLU A 440 -17.40 -27.23 -13.12
CA GLU A 440 -18.54 -26.86 -13.93
C GLU A 440 -19.64 -26.21 -13.08
N PHE A 441 -19.94 -26.79 -11.91
CA PHE A 441 -20.90 -26.20 -10.97
C PHE A 441 -20.48 -24.79 -10.53
N PHE A 442 -19.21 -24.57 -10.17
CA PHE A 442 -18.72 -23.23 -9.77
C PHE A 442 -18.75 -22.24 -10.93
N TYR A 443 -18.47 -22.71 -12.16
CA TYR A 443 -18.56 -21.91 -13.36
C TYR A 443 -20.00 -21.45 -13.64
N GLU A 444 -20.97 -22.36 -13.52
CA GLU A 444 -22.40 -22.09 -13.67
C GLU A 444 -22.94 -21.14 -12.59
N LYS A 445 -22.37 -21.19 -11.38
CA LYS A 445 -22.69 -20.24 -10.29
C LYS A 445 -22.06 -18.86 -10.45
N GLU A 446 -21.31 -18.65 -11.53
CA GLU A 446 -20.60 -17.40 -11.82
C GLU A 446 -19.65 -16.96 -10.70
N SER A 447 -19.14 -17.93 -9.92
CA SER A 447 -18.27 -17.67 -8.79
C SER A 447 -16.84 -17.38 -9.23
N PHE A 448 -16.11 -16.66 -8.38
CA PHE A 448 -14.70 -16.40 -8.57
C PHE A 448 -13.89 -17.53 -7.93
N ALA A 449 -12.94 -18.10 -8.67
CA ALA A 449 -12.15 -19.21 -8.16
C ALA A 449 -10.69 -19.14 -8.59
N VAL A 450 -9.79 -19.44 -7.65
CA VAL A 450 -8.41 -19.79 -7.97
C VAL A 450 -8.16 -21.19 -7.43
N ILE A 451 -7.92 -22.11 -8.35
CA ILE A 451 -7.76 -23.53 -8.06
C ILE A 451 -6.37 -23.99 -8.46
N THR A 452 -5.78 -24.91 -7.71
CA THR A 452 -4.55 -25.60 -8.13
C THR A 452 -4.87 -27.04 -8.50
N THR A 453 -4.25 -27.56 -9.56
CA THR A 453 -4.48 -28.95 -9.96
C THR A 453 -3.27 -29.60 -10.61
N HIS A 454 -3.26 -30.94 -10.52
CA HIS A 454 -2.37 -31.84 -11.25
C HIS A 454 -3.07 -32.58 -12.36
N TYR A 455 -4.39 -32.50 -12.46
CA TYR A 455 -5.17 -33.31 -13.37
C TYR A 455 -5.28 -32.67 -14.76
N THR A 456 -4.99 -33.47 -15.78
CA THR A 456 -5.02 -33.06 -17.19
C THR A 456 -6.43 -32.76 -17.68
N ASN A 457 -7.44 -33.52 -17.24
CA ASN A 457 -8.84 -33.28 -17.63
C ASN A 457 -9.32 -31.88 -17.20
N ILE A 458 -8.94 -31.42 -16.01
CA ILE A 458 -9.29 -30.08 -15.52
C ILE A 458 -8.66 -29.00 -16.41
N LYS A 459 -7.38 -29.12 -16.79
CA LYS A 459 -6.71 -28.18 -17.71
C LYS A 459 -7.46 -28.07 -19.04
N LEU A 460 -7.94 -29.20 -19.56
CA LEU A 460 -8.68 -29.29 -20.81
C LEU A 460 -10.08 -28.66 -20.71
N VAL A 461 -10.78 -28.84 -19.59
CA VAL A 461 -12.10 -28.26 -19.35
C VAL A 461 -11.99 -26.74 -19.25
N VAL A 462 -11.03 -26.24 -18.47
CA VAL A 462 -10.76 -24.80 -18.31
C VAL A 462 -10.50 -24.13 -19.67
N GLU A 463 -9.79 -24.80 -20.58
CA GLU A 463 -9.52 -24.27 -21.93
C GLU A 463 -10.79 -24.11 -22.78
N ARG A 464 -11.83 -24.90 -22.52
CA ARG A 464 -13.10 -24.85 -23.27
C ARG A 464 -14.05 -23.80 -22.70
N LEU A 465 -13.84 -23.37 -21.46
CA LEU A 465 -14.71 -22.43 -20.76
C LEU A 465 -14.30 -20.98 -21.06
N ALA A 466 -15.22 -20.18 -21.57
CA ALA A 466 -14.92 -18.80 -22.01
C ALA A 466 -14.52 -17.83 -20.89
N HIS A 467 -14.85 -18.15 -19.63
CA HIS A 467 -14.59 -17.32 -18.46
C HIS A 467 -13.65 -17.98 -17.44
N ALA A 468 -12.88 -18.96 -17.91
CA ALA A 468 -11.86 -19.61 -17.13
C ALA A 468 -10.53 -19.59 -17.90
N GLN A 469 -9.42 -19.57 -17.17
CA GLN A 469 -8.10 -19.50 -17.78
C GLN A 469 -7.10 -20.39 -17.05
N ASN A 470 -6.26 -21.08 -17.82
CA ASN A 470 -5.14 -21.82 -17.28
C ASN A 470 -4.01 -20.88 -16.88
N ALA A 471 -3.28 -21.21 -15.82
CA ALA A 471 -2.06 -20.54 -15.43
C ALA A 471 -0.99 -21.58 -15.03
N ALA A 472 0.27 -21.21 -15.23
CA ALA A 472 1.43 -22.06 -14.98
C ALA A 472 2.37 -21.40 -13.98
N MET A 473 2.86 -22.17 -13.02
CA MET A 473 4.06 -21.76 -12.27
C MET A 473 5.30 -22.07 -13.09
N LEU A 474 6.08 -21.04 -13.39
CA LEU A 474 7.29 -21.15 -14.18
C LEU A 474 8.39 -21.90 -13.42
N PHE A 475 9.07 -22.75 -14.17
CA PHE A 475 10.12 -23.63 -13.70
C PHE A 475 11.27 -23.55 -14.69
N ASP A 476 12.48 -23.36 -14.19
CA ASP A 476 13.67 -23.28 -15.02
C ASP A 476 14.06 -24.70 -15.49
N GLU A 477 14.07 -24.92 -16.80
CA GLU A 477 14.38 -26.22 -17.40
C GLU A 477 15.86 -26.61 -17.28
N GLU A 478 16.77 -25.63 -17.12
CA GLU A 478 18.21 -25.86 -17.01
C GLU A 478 18.63 -26.12 -15.55
N THR A 479 18.19 -25.27 -14.63
CA THR A 479 18.57 -25.37 -13.20
C THR A 479 17.65 -26.27 -12.39
N LEU A 480 16.48 -26.62 -12.95
CA LEU A 480 15.40 -27.33 -12.28
C LEU A 480 14.99 -26.62 -10.98
N GLU A 481 15.01 -25.29 -10.98
CA GLU A 481 14.59 -24.44 -9.87
C GLU A 481 13.22 -23.80 -10.14
N PRO A 482 12.35 -23.71 -9.12
CA PRO A 482 11.12 -22.95 -9.24
C PRO A 482 11.45 -21.47 -9.38
N MET A 483 10.90 -20.83 -10.43
CA MET A 483 11.07 -19.38 -10.64
C MET A 483 10.09 -18.56 -9.79
N TYR A 484 9.14 -19.22 -9.11
CA TYR A 484 8.07 -18.61 -8.31
C TYR A 484 7.31 -17.51 -9.07
N LYS A 485 7.17 -17.65 -10.38
CA LYS A 485 6.48 -16.69 -11.24
C LYS A 485 5.28 -17.35 -11.88
N LEU A 486 4.10 -16.75 -11.68
CA LEU A 486 2.88 -17.17 -12.34
C LEU A 486 2.81 -16.59 -13.76
N GLU A 487 2.57 -17.44 -14.75
CA GLU A 487 2.21 -17.04 -16.11
C GLU A 487 0.76 -17.44 -16.40
N VAL A 488 -0.09 -16.43 -16.60
CA VAL A 488 -1.53 -16.60 -16.86
C VAL A 488 -1.75 -16.74 -18.36
N GLY A 489 -2.53 -17.76 -18.76
CA GLY A 489 -2.87 -18.06 -20.15
C GLY A 489 -2.38 -19.42 -20.65
N GLN A 490 -1.57 -20.13 -19.88
CA GLN A 490 -0.97 -21.40 -20.28
C GLN A 490 -1.04 -22.41 -19.11
N ALA A 491 -1.22 -23.70 -19.39
CA ALA A 491 -1.02 -24.73 -18.36
C ALA A 491 0.44 -25.15 -18.22
N GLY A 492 0.83 -25.49 -17.00
CA GLY A 492 2.15 -25.98 -16.64
C GLY A 492 2.30 -27.49 -16.87
N SER A 493 3.52 -27.89 -17.23
CA SER A 493 3.96 -29.28 -17.30
C SER A 493 4.20 -29.88 -15.92
N SER A 494 4.07 -31.21 -15.81
CA SER A 494 4.48 -31.97 -14.63
C SER A 494 5.96 -32.34 -14.73
N PHE A 495 6.81 -31.80 -13.85
CA PHE A 495 8.27 -32.04 -13.81
C PHE A 495 8.67 -33.15 -12.82
N THR A 496 7.82 -34.16 -12.64
CA THR A 496 7.97 -35.18 -11.58
C THR A 496 9.30 -35.92 -11.66
N PHE A 497 9.78 -36.23 -12.87
CA PHE A 497 11.01 -37.00 -13.05
C PHE A 497 12.28 -36.15 -12.92
N GLU A 498 12.20 -34.91 -13.36
CA GLU A 498 13.28 -33.94 -13.29
C GLU A 498 13.52 -33.52 -11.83
N VAL A 499 12.44 -33.32 -11.06
CA VAL A 499 12.52 -33.13 -9.61
C VAL A 499 13.07 -34.37 -8.90
N ALA A 500 12.69 -35.58 -9.31
CA ALA A 500 13.25 -36.82 -8.76
C ALA A 500 14.76 -36.93 -9.01
N GLU A 501 15.23 -36.58 -10.21
CA GLU A 501 16.66 -36.56 -10.55
C GLU A 501 17.44 -35.56 -9.68
N LYS A 502 16.88 -34.35 -9.47
CA LYS A 502 17.48 -33.35 -8.57
C LYS A 502 17.57 -33.80 -7.12
N ASN A 503 16.60 -34.60 -6.65
CA ASN A 503 16.62 -35.19 -5.31
C ASN A 503 17.52 -36.44 -5.22
N ASN A 504 18.45 -36.61 -6.16
CA ASN A 504 19.43 -37.69 -6.21
C ASN A 504 18.81 -39.09 -6.29
N ILE A 505 17.60 -39.22 -6.84
CA ILE A 505 17.02 -40.53 -7.10
C ILE A 505 17.78 -41.18 -8.27
N PRO A 506 18.29 -42.41 -8.12
CA PRO A 506 19.08 -43.06 -9.17
C PRO A 506 18.35 -43.15 -10.52
N ARG A 507 19.06 -42.79 -11.60
CA ARG A 507 18.51 -42.76 -12.97
C ARG A 507 17.86 -44.07 -13.42
N PHE A 508 18.33 -45.22 -12.94
CA PHE A 508 17.74 -46.52 -13.28
C PHE A 508 16.31 -46.68 -12.74
N ILE A 509 16.01 -46.11 -11.56
CA ILE A 509 14.66 -46.09 -10.97
C ILE A 509 13.76 -45.18 -11.79
N ILE A 510 14.25 -43.98 -12.13
CA ILE A 510 13.53 -43.02 -12.98
C ILE A 510 13.20 -43.63 -14.35
N HIS A 511 14.17 -44.31 -14.97
CA HIS A 511 13.98 -44.98 -16.26
C HIS A 511 12.98 -46.15 -16.16
N SER A 512 13.01 -46.91 -15.07
CA SER A 512 12.04 -47.96 -14.79
C SER A 512 10.62 -47.39 -14.62
N ALA A 513 10.48 -46.27 -13.90
CA ALA A 513 9.22 -45.57 -13.73
C ALA A 513 8.68 -45.01 -15.06
N LYS A 514 9.53 -44.37 -15.88
CA LYS A 514 9.15 -43.88 -17.23
C LYS A 514 8.63 -44.99 -18.16
N LYS A 515 9.08 -46.24 -17.99
CA LYS A 515 8.58 -47.39 -18.76
C LYS A 515 7.21 -47.90 -18.31
N LYS A 516 6.80 -47.61 -17.07
CA LYS A 516 5.53 -48.05 -16.49
C LYS A 516 4.36 -47.12 -16.79
N ILE A 517 4.63 -45.88 -17.23
CA ILE A 517 3.59 -44.93 -17.61
C ILE A 517 3.17 -45.22 -19.05
N GLU A 518 1.86 -45.25 -19.29
CA GLU A 518 1.30 -45.34 -20.64
C GLU A 518 1.82 -44.18 -21.50
N ARG A 519 2.34 -44.50 -22.70
CA ARG A 519 2.94 -43.51 -23.60
C ARG A 519 1.94 -42.41 -23.99
N ASP A 520 0.65 -42.73 -24.02
CA ASP A 520 -0.40 -41.82 -24.47
C ASP A 520 -0.67 -40.70 -23.46
N VAL A 521 -0.62 -40.97 -22.15
CA VAL A 521 -0.84 -39.97 -21.09
C VAL A 521 0.28 -38.92 -21.09
N VAL A 522 1.54 -39.34 -21.21
CA VAL A 522 2.70 -38.42 -21.24
C VAL A 522 2.75 -37.61 -22.52
N ASN A 523 2.37 -38.21 -23.65
CA ASN A 523 2.33 -37.51 -24.94
C ASN A 523 1.19 -36.48 -24.97
N LEU A 524 0.00 -36.83 -24.45
CA LEU A 524 -1.13 -35.91 -24.33
C LEU A 524 -0.77 -34.67 -23.51
N ASP A 525 -0.22 -34.84 -22.31
CA ASP A 525 0.18 -33.71 -21.46
C ASP A 525 1.19 -32.78 -22.16
N LYS A 526 2.20 -33.35 -22.82
CA LYS A 526 3.22 -32.58 -23.55
C LYS A 526 2.63 -31.85 -24.75
N THR A 527 1.74 -32.51 -25.50
CA THR A 527 1.09 -31.90 -26.67
C THR A 527 0.14 -30.79 -26.24
N ILE A 528 -0.61 -30.96 -25.15
CA ILE A 528 -1.51 -29.94 -24.60
C ILE A 528 -0.71 -28.70 -24.20
N VAL A 529 0.35 -28.86 -23.41
CA VAL A 529 1.18 -27.73 -22.98
C VAL A 529 1.79 -27.01 -24.17
N LYS A 530 2.34 -27.75 -25.15
CA LYS A 530 2.95 -27.15 -26.33
C LYS A 530 1.95 -26.38 -27.19
N LEU A 531 0.76 -26.94 -27.42
CA LEU A 531 -0.30 -26.26 -28.16
C LEU A 531 -0.78 -24.99 -27.43
N GLN A 532 -0.87 -25.05 -26.10
CA GLN A 532 -1.23 -23.87 -25.30
C GLN A 532 -0.14 -22.80 -25.34
N GLN A 533 1.14 -23.17 -25.30
CA GLN A 533 2.27 -22.24 -25.50
C GLN A 533 2.18 -21.55 -26.86
N GLU A 534 2.05 -22.32 -27.94
CA GLU A 534 1.95 -21.77 -29.30
C GLU A 534 0.73 -20.84 -29.45
N LYS A 535 -0.43 -21.22 -28.89
CA LYS A 535 -1.63 -20.37 -28.89
C LYS A 535 -1.41 -19.07 -28.11
N PHE A 536 -0.83 -19.16 -26.92
CA PHE A 536 -0.55 -18.01 -26.07
C PHE A 536 0.43 -17.03 -26.74
N GLU A 537 1.50 -17.53 -27.35
CA GLU A 537 2.44 -16.72 -28.12
C GLU A 537 1.73 -15.97 -29.26
N VAL A 538 0.84 -16.66 -29.99
CA VAL A 538 0.04 -16.05 -31.06
C VAL A 538 -0.91 -14.97 -30.51
N GLU A 539 -1.58 -15.22 -29.39
CA GLU A 539 -2.47 -14.24 -28.75
C GLU A 539 -1.71 -13.02 -28.24
N LYS A 540 -0.53 -13.23 -27.61
CA LYS A 540 0.36 -12.16 -27.15
C LYS A 540 0.87 -11.31 -28.31
N LEU A 541 1.35 -11.95 -29.39
CA LEU A 541 1.77 -11.25 -30.60
C LEU A 541 0.61 -10.46 -31.21
N LYS A 542 -0.59 -11.00 -31.21
CA LYS A 542 -1.80 -10.31 -31.71
C LYS A 542 -2.12 -9.08 -30.85
N SER A 543 -2.06 -9.21 -29.52
CA SER A 543 -2.25 -8.12 -28.56
C SER A 543 -1.21 -7.00 -28.75
N ASP A 544 0.07 -7.37 -28.81
CA ASP A 544 1.18 -6.43 -29.02
C ASP A 544 1.05 -5.69 -30.36
N LEU A 545 0.60 -6.39 -31.41
CA LEU A 545 0.32 -5.79 -32.72
C LEU A 545 -0.87 -4.82 -32.68
N THR A 546 -1.93 -5.14 -31.93
CA THR A 546 -3.07 -4.22 -31.75
C THR A 546 -2.68 -2.97 -30.97
N GLU A 547 -1.93 -3.11 -29.87
CA GLU A 547 -1.47 -1.97 -29.08
C GLU A 547 -0.53 -1.06 -29.90
N LYS A 548 0.43 -1.66 -30.65
CA LYS A 548 1.30 -0.90 -31.57
C LYS A 548 0.51 -0.18 -32.67
N ARG A 549 -0.55 -0.78 -33.20
CA ARG A 549 -1.43 -0.12 -34.17
C ARG A 549 -2.15 1.08 -33.55
N GLU A 550 -2.73 0.94 -32.37
CA GLU A 550 -3.40 2.04 -31.67
C GLU A 550 -2.43 3.18 -31.31
N LEU A 551 -1.24 2.86 -30.80
CA LEU A 551 -0.18 3.84 -30.53
C LEU A 551 0.25 4.59 -31.79
N THR A 552 0.37 3.88 -32.92
CA THR A 552 0.75 4.49 -34.20
C THR A 552 -0.36 5.40 -34.72
N GLN A 553 -1.63 4.99 -34.55
CA GLN A 553 -2.79 5.80 -34.92
C GLN A 553 -2.88 7.07 -34.07
N ASN A 554 -2.75 6.95 -32.75
CA ASN A 554 -2.75 8.10 -31.83
C ASN A 554 -1.61 9.08 -32.11
N LYS A 555 -0.40 8.58 -32.42
CA LYS A 555 0.73 9.42 -32.84
C LYS A 555 0.42 10.14 -34.16
N ARG A 556 -0.24 9.48 -35.11
CA ARG A 556 -0.61 10.07 -36.40
C ARG A 556 -1.64 11.19 -36.22
N ASP A 557 -2.64 10.99 -35.37
CA ASP A 557 -3.67 11.98 -35.08
C ASP A 557 -3.09 13.20 -34.33
N ASN A 558 -2.17 12.97 -33.38
CA ASN A 558 -1.45 14.04 -32.69
C ASN A 558 -0.55 14.84 -33.65
N LEU A 559 0.14 14.18 -34.58
CA LEU A 559 0.94 14.85 -35.61
C LEU A 559 0.06 15.68 -36.55
N GLN A 560 -1.14 15.22 -36.91
CA GLN A 560 -2.08 16.00 -37.70
C GLN A 560 -2.52 17.27 -36.96
N LYS A 561 -2.94 17.15 -35.69
CA LYS A 561 -3.32 18.30 -34.86
C LYS A 561 -2.17 19.30 -34.71
N LEU A 562 -0.95 18.83 -34.47
CA LEU A 562 0.22 19.69 -34.35
C LEU A 562 0.54 20.42 -35.67
N ASN A 563 0.39 19.73 -36.80
CA ASN A 563 0.61 20.32 -38.12
C ASN A 563 -0.43 21.40 -38.45
N GLU A 564 -1.70 21.18 -38.08
CA GLU A 564 -2.75 22.20 -38.18
C GLU A 564 -2.46 23.43 -37.32
N GLN A 565 -2.00 23.23 -36.07
CA GLN A 565 -1.58 24.33 -35.19
C GLN A 565 -0.38 25.10 -35.75
N LEU A 566 0.61 24.40 -36.31
CA LEU A 566 1.75 25.03 -36.97
C LEU A 566 1.34 25.85 -38.19
N GLN A 567 0.42 25.32 -39.01
CA GLN A 567 -0.13 26.06 -40.15
C GLN A 567 -0.88 27.32 -39.71
N GLN A 568 -1.68 27.25 -38.64
CA GLN A 568 -2.36 28.42 -38.07
C GLN A 568 -1.36 29.45 -37.52
N LYS A 569 -0.32 29.01 -36.81
CA LYS A 569 0.73 29.91 -36.31
C LYS A 569 1.50 30.57 -37.44
N LEU A 570 1.88 29.84 -38.48
CA LEU A 570 2.55 30.38 -39.66
C LEU A 570 1.67 31.41 -40.38
N TYR A 571 0.37 31.13 -40.50
CA TYR A 571 -0.59 32.08 -41.06
C TYR A 571 -0.69 33.37 -40.24
N ASN A 572 -0.82 33.25 -38.92
CA ASN A 572 -0.87 34.40 -38.02
C ASN A 572 0.43 35.21 -38.08
N PHE A 573 1.58 34.53 -38.15
CA PHE A 573 2.88 35.17 -38.27
C PHE A 573 3.03 35.91 -39.60
N GLN A 574 2.60 35.33 -40.72
CA GLN A 574 2.58 36.02 -42.02
C GLN A 574 1.66 37.25 -41.99
N LYS A 575 0.50 37.16 -41.35
CA LYS A 575 -0.43 38.29 -41.20
C LYS A 575 0.21 39.43 -40.40
N LEU A 576 0.82 39.12 -39.26
CA LEU A 576 1.55 40.09 -38.43
C LEU A 576 2.73 40.71 -39.19
N TYR A 577 3.50 39.91 -39.93
CA TYR A 577 4.61 40.39 -40.73
C TYR A 577 4.15 41.35 -41.82
N GLU A 578 3.05 41.04 -42.53
CA GLU A 578 2.46 41.97 -43.49
C GLU A 578 1.97 43.26 -42.83
N GLU A 579 1.35 43.19 -41.65
CA GLU A 579 0.91 44.38 -40.91
C GLU A 579 2.07 45.26 -40.47
N GLU A 580 3.15 44.69 -39.94
CA GLU A 580 4.35 45.46 -39.58
C GLU A 580 5.04 46.05 -40.81
N HIS A 581 5.21 45.27 -41.87
CA HIS A 581 5.82 45.76 -43.11
C HIS A 581 4.98 46.88 -43.74
N ARG A 582 3.64 46.85 -43.58
CA ARG A 582 2.75 47.95 -43.96
C ARG A 582 2.99 49.19 -43.09
N LYS A 583 3.08 49.05 -41.77
CA LYS A 583 3.38 50.17 -40.85
C LYS A 583 4.73 50.81 -41.17
N LEU A 584 5.75 50.00 -41.47
CA LEU A 584 7.08 50.48 -41.88
C LEU A 584 7.02 51.25 -43.20
N GLN A 585 6.34 50.73 -44.23
CA GLN A 585 6.17 51.44 -45.50
C GLN A 585 5.36 52.74 -45.35
N PHE A 586 4.39 52.76 -44.44
CA PHE A 586 3.65 53.98 -44.12
C PHE A 586 4.54 54.99 -43.39
N GLY A 587 5.33 54.52 -42.42
CA GLY A 587 6.31 55.33 -41.70
C GLY A 587 7.36 55.95 -42.62
N THR A 588 7.93 55.19 -43.56
CA THR A 588 8.89 55.73 -44.54
C THR A 588 8.25 56.75 -45.48
N ARG A 589 6.98 56.56 -45.88
CA ARG A 589 6.24 57.55 -46.68
C ARG A 589 5.93 58.82 -45.89
N ILE A 590 5.55 58.70 -44.62
CA ILE A 590 5.40 59.86 -43.73
C ILE A 590 6.74 60.56 -43.53
N GLN A 591 7.83 59.83 -43.36
CA GLN A 591 9.17 60.42 -43.23
C GLN A 591 9.55 61.18 -44.49
N SER A 592 9.31 60.60 -45.68
CA SER A 592 9.53 61.30 -46.95
C SER A 592 8.65 62.55 -47.10
N PHE A 593 7.43 62.51 -46.56
CA PHE A 593 6.53 63.67 -46.51
C PHE A 593 7.04 64.75 -45.55
N ILE A 594 7.57 64.38 -44.38
CA ILE A 594 8.18 65.30 -43.41
C ILE A 594 9.45 65.94 -44.01
N ASP A 595 10.27 65.17 -44.69
CA ASP A 595 11.47 65.65 -45.38
C ASP A 595 11.11 66.62 -46.52
N ASP A 596 10.04 66.35 -47.25
CA ASP A 596 9.53 67.21 -48.31
C ASP A 596 8.92 68.52 -47.78
N TYR A 597 8.28 68.47 -46.60
CA TYR A 597 7.77 69.65 -45.89
C TYR A 597 8.89 70.54 -45.35
N THR A 598 9.91 69.95 -44.73
CA THR A 598 11.06 70.68 -44.16
C THR A 598 11.97 71.30 -45.24
N LYS A 599 12.02 70.70 -46.45
CA LYS A 599 12.77 71.24 -47.61
C LYS A 599 12.06 72.37 -48.38
N GLY A 600 10.90 72.84 -47.92
CA GLY A 600 10.26 74.06 -48.44
C GLY A 600 9.48 73.90 -49.76
N LYS A 601 8.95 72.71 -50.06
CA LYS A 601 8.03 72.51 -51.20
C LYS A 601 6.74 73.34 -51.04
N SER A 602 6.12 73.69 -52.17
CA SER A 602 4.86 74.45 -52.25
C SER A 602 3.73 73.78 -51.45
N ARG A 603 3.01 74.55 -50.61
CA ARG A 603 1.89 74.06 -49.78
C ARG A 603 0.80 73.33 -50.58
N LYS A 604 0.57 73.68 -51.86
CA LYS A 604 -0.44 73.02 -52.70
C LYS A 604 -0.06 71.57 -53.06
N ASP A 605 1.21 71.30 -53.35
CA ASP A 605 1.68 69.97 -53.74
C ASP A 605 1.77 69.02 -52.55
N ILE A 606 2.16 69.55 -51.38
CA ILE A 606 2.18 68.82 -50.12
C ILE A 606 0.77 68.36 -49.72
N VAL A 607 -0.22 69.26 -49.79
CA VAL A 607 -1.63 68.90 -49.48
C VAL A 607 -2.16 67.87 -50.47
N LYS A 608 -1.78 67.96 -51.76
CA LYS A 608 -2.17 66.99 -52.78
C LYS A 608 -1.59 65.60 -52.51
N ASP A 609 -0.32 65.50 -52.15
CA ASP A 609 0.31 64.21 -51.81
C ASP A 609 -0.24 63.63 -50.50
N PHE A 610 -0.55 64.47 -49.52
CA PHE A 610 -1.20 64.04 -48.28
C PHE A 610 -2.63 63.53 -48.51
N ILE A 611 -3.43 64.22 -49.34
CA ILE A 611 -4.75 63.75 -49.76
C ILE A 611 -4.63 62.43 -50.51
N LYS A 612 -3.60 62.25 -51.34
CA LYS A 612 -3.35 60.99 -52.07
C LYS A 612 -3.00 59.82 -51.13
N ILE A 613 -2.25 60.08 -50.06
CA ILE A 613 -1.96 59.10 -49.01
C ILE A 613 -3.24 58.75 -48.23
N LEU A 614 -4.04 59.75 -47.86
CA LEU A 614 -5.32 59.57 -47.16
C LEU A 614 -6.38 58.87 -48.02
N GLU A 615 -6.46 59.17 -49.30
CA GLU A 615 -7.32 58.48 -50.26
C GLU A 615 -6.89 57.02 -50.43
N GLN A 616 -5.58 56.74 -50.50
CA GLN A 616 -5.08 55.37 -50.53
C GLN A 616 -5.41 54.60 -49.24
N GLU A 617 -5.32 55.23 -48.06
CA GLU A 617 -5.72 54.62 -46.79
C GLU A 617 -7.25 54.40 -46.71
N LYS A 618 -8.05 55.37 -47.13
CA LYS A 618 -9.52 55.33 -47.09
C LYS A 618 -10.09 54.31 -48.09
N PHE A 619 -9.49 54.21 -49.28
CA PHE A 619 -9.85 53.21 -50.29
C PHE A 619 -9.51 51.78 -49.83
N ARG A 620 -8.50 51.62 -48.96
CA ARG A 620 -8.07 50.32 -48.43
C ARG A 620 -8.86 49.88 -47.19
N LYS A 621 -9.31 50.82 -46.33
CA LYS A 621 -10.21 50.53 -45.21
C LYS A 621 -11.64 50.15 -45.63
N ASN A 622 -12.08 50.59 -46.82
CA ASN A 622 -13.44 50.36 -47.32
C ASN A 622 -13.60 49.12 -48.23
N GLN A 623 -12.53 48.38 -48.53
CA GLN A 623 -12.66 47.09 -49.21
C GLN A 623 -13.05 46.02 -48.19
N ASN A 624 -14.29 45.52 -48.29
CA ASN A 624 -14.76 44.31 -47.62
C ASN A 624 -13.74 43.19 -47.79
N THR A 625 -13.12 42.82 -46.68
CA THR A 625 -11.91 42.00 -46.61
C THR A 625 -12.17 40.53 -46.95
N GLU A 626 -13.42 40.09 -47.08
CA GLU A 626 -13.74 38.65 -47.16
C GLU A 626 -13.58 38.03 -48.57
N LYS A 627 -13.83 38.75 -49.68
CA LYS A 627 -13.83 38.12 -51.02
C LYS A 627 -12.45 38.02 -51.68
N ILE A 628 -11.56 39.00 -51.46
CA ILE A 628 -10.19 38.96 -52.00
C ILE A 628 -9.27 38.13 -51.10
N GLU A 629 -9.53 38.05 -49.79
CA GLU A 629 -8.82 37.15 -48.89
C GLU A 629 -9.09 35.69 -49.25
N ALA A 630 -10.31 35.30 -49.62
CA ALA A 630 -10.64 33.94 -50.04
C ALA A 630 -9.93 33.48 -51.34
N GLU A 631 -9.78 34.38 -52.33
CA GLU A 631 -9.03 34.08 -53.56
C GLU A 631 -7.51 34.08 -53.34
N LYS A 632 -6.99 35.02 -52.54
CA LYS A 632 -5.58 34.99 -52.10
C LYS A 632 -5.28 33.78 -51.21
N LEU A 633 -6.23 33.31 -50.39
CA LEU A 633 -6.16 32.07 -49.61
C LEU A 633 -6.02 30.84 -50.50
N LYS A 634 -6.69 30.79 -51.66
CA LYS A 634 -6.50 29.71 -52.64
C LYS A 634 -5.14 29.78 -53.34
N VAL A 635 -4.65 30.98 -53.66
CA VAL A 635 -3.34 31.18 -54.32
C VAL A 635 -2.18 30.94 -53.35
N VAL A 636 -2.30 31.36 -52.09
CA VAL A 636 -1.30 31.10 -51.03
C VAL A 636 -1.37 29.66 -50.57
N LYS A 637 -2.55 29.03 -50.42
CA LYS A 637 -2.63 27.56 -50.23
C LYS A 637 -1.99 26.81 -51.39
N ARG A 638 -2.21 27.23 -52.65
CA ARG A 638 -1.56 26.64 -53.83
C ARG A 638 -0.05 26.85 -53.84
N LYS A 639 0.43 28.05 -53.54
CA LYS A 639 1.87 28.37 -53.44
C LYS A 639 2.55 27.66 -52.28
N VAL A 640 1.91 27.55 -51.13
CA VAL A 640 2.41 26.80 -49.97
C VAL A 640 2.36 25.30 -50.22
N THR A 641 1.34 24.76 -50.91
CA THR A 641 1.37 23.36 -51.38
C THR A 641 2.38 23.12 -52.52
N GLN A 642 2.76 24.15 -53.29
CA GLN A 642 3.83 24.07 -54.30
C GLN A 642 5.22 24.25 -53.68
N GLU A 643 5.37 25.06 -52.63
CA GLU A 643 6.63 25.26 -51.90
C GLU A 643 6.90 24.15 -50.89
N LEU A 644 5.86 23.56 -50.27
CA LEU A 644 5.96 22.29 -49.54
C LEU A 644 6.15 21.09 -50.48
N LYS A 645 5.87 21.27 -51.77
CA LYS A 645 6.31 20.40 -52.87
C LYS A 645 7.64 20.86 -53.47
N LYS A 646 8.52 21.56 -52.74
CA LYS A 646 9.96 21.54 -53.05
C LYS A 646 10.56 20.22 -52.58
N GLU A 647 10.27 19.21 -53.38
CA GLU A 647 11.14 18.14 -53.88
C GLU A 647 12.59 18.14 -53.33
N SER A 648 12.82 17.39 -52.25
CA SER A 648 14.12 16.72 -52.05
C SER A 648 14.06 15.46 -51.19
N VAL A 649 12.91 15.10 -50.59
CA VAL A 649 12.78 13.90 -49.75
C VAL A 649 11.68 12.96 -50.23
N ILE A 650 10.49 13.46 -50.61
CA ILE A 650 9.39 12.57 -51.05
C ILE A 650 9.63 12.06 -52.48
N GLN A 651 10.13 12.92 -53.38
CA GLN A 651 10.42 12.55 -54.76
C GLN A 651 11.63 11.63 -54.87
N THR A 652 12.66 11.84 -54.04
CA THR A 652 13.78 10.90 -53.87
C THR A 652 13.30 9.60 -53.25
N ILE A 653 12.41 9.57 -52.25
CA ILE A 653 11.88 8.31 -51.72
C ILE A 653 11.04 7.59 -52.77
N THR A 654 10.18 8.26 -53.54
CA THR A 654 9.39 7.63 -54.61
C THR A 654 10.24 7.24 -55.81
N GLU A 655 11.23 8.03 -56.26
CA GLU A 655 12.15 7.65 -57.34
C GLU A 655 13.12 6.55 -56.91
N THR A 656 13.53 6.52 -55.63
CA THR A 656 14.37 5.44 -55.09
C THR A 656 13.53 4.18 -54.89
N GLN A 657 12.27 4.30 -54.44
CA GLN A 657 11.33 3.17 -54.39
C GLN A 657 10.93 2.67 -55.78
N GLU A 658 10.75 3.54 -56.77
CA GLU A 658 10.47 3.17 -58.16
C GLU A 658 11.70 2.55 -58.81
N LYS A 659 12.92 3.04 -58.56
CA LYS A 659 14.17 2.41 -59.00
C LYS A 659 14.44 1.08 -58.30
N ILE A 660 14.11 0.95 -57.01
CA ILE A 660 14.19 -0.31 -56.26
C ILE A 660 13.13 -1.29 -56.80
N GLN A 661 11.88 -0.87 -57.00
CA GLN A 661 10.82 -1.69 -57.58
C GLN A 661 11.08 -2.07 -59.04
N GLU A 662 11.70 -1.20 -59.85
CA GLU A 662 12.15 -1.55 -61.20
C GLU A 662 13.30 -2.56 -61.17
N ARG A 663 14.22 -2.42 -60.21
CA ARG A 663 15.34 -3.36 -60.02
C ARG A 663 14.84 -4.72 -59.52
N GLU A 664 13.92 -4.73 -58.56
CA GLU A 664 13.24 -5.93 -58.05
C GLU A 664 12.35 -6.58 -59.12
N ARG A 665 11.65 -5.81 -59.97
CA ARG A 665 10.90 -6.34 -61.12
C ARG A 665 11.83 -6.94 -62.17
N LYS A 666 12.97 -6.30 -62.47
CA LYS A 666 13.97 -6.84 -63.41
C LYS A 666 14.64 -8.10 -62.87
N GLU A 667 14.98 -8.14 -61.59
CA GLU A 667 15.52 -9.34 -60.92
C GLU A 667 14.47 -10.46 -60.83
N ARG A 668 13.22 -10.16 -60.46
CA ARG A 668 12.11 -11.13 -60.47
C ARG A 668 11.86 -11.70 -61.86
N ALA A 669 11.87 -10.88 -62.92
CA ALA A 669 11.68 -11.35 -64.29
C ALA A 669 12.80 -12.31 -64.77
N LEU A 670 14.02 -12.20 -64.19
CA LEU A 670 15.15 -13.07 -64.53
C LEU A 670 14.97 -14.51 -63.99
N TRP A 671 14.43 -14.66 -62.77
CA TRP A 671 14.29 -15.96 -62.11
C TRP A 671 12.88 -16.54 -62.10
N LEU A 672 11.83 -15.75 -62.33
CA LEU A 672 10.44 -16.22 -62.39
C LEU A 672 10.15 -16.95 -63.72
N LYS A 673 10.76 -18.12 -63.88
CA LYS A 673 10.62 -19.00 -65.06
C LYS A 673 10.21 -20.40 -64.62
N VAL A 674 9.51 -21.11 -65.50
CA VAL A 674 9.16 -22.52 -65.30
C VAL A 674 10.44 -23.34 -65.09
N GLY A 675 10.46 -24.18 -64.06
CA GLY A 675 11.60 -25.01 -63.65
C GLY A 675 12.45 -24.45 -62.50
N GLN A 676 12.23 -23.20 -62.07
CA GLN A 676 12.98 -22.59 -60.95
C GLN A 676 12.47 -23.03 -59.58
N ARG A 677 13.40 -23.16 -58.63
CA ARG A 677 13.10 -23.45 -57.21
C ARG A 677 12.74 -22.16 -56.49
N VAL A 678 11.58 -22.17 -55.87
CA VAL A 678 10.99 -21.00 -55.20
C VAL A 678 10.37 -21.41 -53.87
N ARG A 679 10.22 -20.42 -53.01
CA ARG A 679 9.61 -20.55 -51.70
C ARG A 679 8.61 -19.41 -51.52
N ILE A 680 7.61 -19.64 -50.69
CA ILE A 680 6.64 -18.60 -50.31
C ILE A 680 7.30 -17.73 -49.24
N ILE A 681 7.19 -16.42 -49.37
CA ILE A 681 7.74 -15.48 -48.40
C ILE A 681 7.21 -15.83 -47.01
N GLY A 682 8.11 -16.19 -46.08
CA GLY A 682 7.77 -16.60 -44.71
C GLY A 682 7.52 -18.10 -44.50
N SER A 683 7.60 -18.95 -45.54
CA SER A 683 7.51 -20.41 -45.45
C SER A 683 8.88 -21.07 -45.51
N THR A 684 9.05 -22.24 -44.91
CA THR A 684 10.29 -23.05 -45.05
C THR A 684 10.24 -24.03 -46.24
N SER A 685 9.08 -24.20 -46.88
CA SER A 685 8.87 -25.20 -47.93
C SER A 685 9.39 -24.72 -49.29
N ILE A 686 10.18 -25.56 -49.98
CA ILE A 686 10.76 -25.26 -51.29
C ILE A 686 10.01 -26.06 -52.36
N GLY A 687 9.46 -25.36 -53.36
CA GLY A 687 8.77 -25.97 -54.49
C GLY A 687 9.39 -25.55 -55.82
N THR A 688 8.91 -26.12 -56.93
CA THR A 688 9.34 -25.76 -58.29
C THR A 688 8.19 -25.15 -59.09
N ILE A 689 8.47 -24.06 -59.81
CA ILE A 689 7.46 -23.44 -60.68
C ILE A 689 7.19 -24.36 -61.87
N GLU A 690 5.96 -24.84 -62.00
CA GLU A 690 5.54 -25.72 -63.11
C GLU A 690 4.82 -24.95 -64.22
N LYS A 691 4.03 -23.94 -63.85
CA LYS A 691 3.29 -23.11 -64.80
C LYS A 691 3.08 -21.71 -64.25
N ILE A 692 3.20 -20.70 -65.09
CA ILE A 692 2.91 -19.30 -64.75
C ILE A 692 1.73 -18.86 -65.62
N ASP A 693 0.67 -18.35 -65.01
CA ASP A 693 -0.46 -17.75 -65.71
C ASP A 693 -0.32 -16.23 -65.67
N SER A 694 0.07 -15.65 -66.81
CA SER A 694 0.30 -14.21 -66.97
C SER A 694 -0.97 -13.38 -66.94
N LYS A 695 -2.16 -13.98 -67.13
CA LYS A 695 -3.45 -13.24 -67.06
C LYS A 695 -3.98 -13.10 -65.64
N THR A 696 -3.66 -14.05 -64.76
CA THR A 696 -4.16 -14.08 -63.38
C THR A 696 -3.10 -13.79 -62.32
N ASN A 697 -1.85 -13.54 -62.74
CA ASN A 697 -0.69 -13.27 -61.88
C ASN A 697 -0.43 -14.38 -60.84
N LYS A 698 -0.68 -15.64 -61.23
CA LYS A 698 -0.52 -16.82 -60.37
C LYS A 698 0.47 -17.81 -60.96
N ALA A 699 1.33 -18.39 -60.11
CA ALA A 699 2.20 -19.49 -60.44
C ALA A 699 1.73 -20.78 -59.75
N THR A 700 1.75 -21.89 -60.49
CA THR A 700 1.52 -23.22 -59.95
C THR A 700 2.86 -23.80 -59.51
N ILE A 701 2.97 -24.07 -58.21
CA ILE A 701 4.19 -24.56 -57.56
C ILE A 701 3.99 -26.02 -57.18
N ASN A 702 4.93 -26.86 -57.57
CA ASN A 702 4.95 -28.27 -57.25
C ASN A 702 5.95 -28.54 -56.11
N TYR A 703 5.44 -29.04 -54.99
CA TYR A 703 6.23 -29.45 -53.82
C TYR A 703 6.53 -30.97 -53.81
N GLY A 704 6.26 -31.67 -54.92
CA GLY A 704 6.37 -33.12 -55.06
C GLY A 704 5.12 -33.86 -54.62
N LEU A 705 4.65 -33.61 -53.38
CA LEU A 705 3.47 -34.27 -52.81
C LEU A 705 2.14 -33.62 -53.23
N PHE A 706 2.14 -32.32 -53.50
CA PHE A 706 0.96 -31.58 -53.93
C PHE A 706 1.35 -30.34 -54.76
N LYS A 707 0.36 -29.80 -55.49
CA LYS A 707 0.51 -28.59 -56.31
C LYS A 707 -0.41 -27.50 -55.77
N THR A 708 0.10 -26.28 -55.68
CA THR A 708 -0.66 -25.12 -55.19
C THR A 708 -0.47 -23.92 -56.13
N GLN A 709 -1.52 -23.12 -56.29
CA GLN A 709 -1.48 -21.86 -57.03
C GLN A 709 -1.31 -20.68 -56.07
N ILE A 710 -0.23 -19.92 -56.23
CA ILE A 710 0.11 -18.77 -55.39
C ILE A 710 0.35 -17.56 -56.28
N SER A 711 0.06 -16.36 -55.76
CA SER A 711 0.39 -15.13 -56.45
C SER A 711 1.89 -15.06 -56.71
N THR A 712 2.30 -14.71 -57.92
CA THR A 712 3.72 -14.60 -58.27
C THR A 712 4.47 -13.57 -57.40
N ASP A 713 3.74 -12.64 -56.77
CA ASP A 713 4.30 -11.61 -55.90
C ASP A 713 4.66 -12.12 -54.50
N GLU A 714 4.11 -13.26 -54.08
CA GLU A 714 4.31 -13.88 -52.76
C GLU A 714 5.47 -14.90 -52.77
N LEU A 715 6.24 -14.94 -53.87
CA LEU A 715 7.33 -15.88 -54.07
C LEU A 715 8.70 -15.21 -53.96
N GLU A 716 9.63 -15.95 -53.40
CA GLU A 716 11.06 -15.64 -53.36
C GLU A 716 11.89 -16.78 -53.95
N ARG A 717 13.02 -16.42 -54.55
CA ARG A 717 13.96 -17.37 -55.12
C ARG A 717 14.75 -18.04 -53.99
N VAL A 718 14.93 -19.36 -54.09
CA VAL A 718 15.76 -20.16 -53.18
C VAL A 718 17.19 -20.25 -53.69
#